data_AF-A0A971N7W4-F1
#
_entry.id   AF-A0A971N7W4-F1
#
_cell.length_a   1.000
_cell.length_b   1.000
_cell.length_c   1.000
_cell.angle_alpha   90.00
_cell.angle_beta   90.00
_cell.angle_gamma   90.00
#
_symmetry.space_group_name_H-M   'P 1'
#
loop_
_entity.id
_entity.type
_entity.pdbx_description
1 polymer ?
#
loop_
_entity_poly.entity_id
_entity_poly.type
_entity_poly.pdbx_seq_one_letter_code
_entity_poly.pdbx_strand_id
1 'polypeptide(L)'
;MRRMEYDVNQEEAKQVSAPEVKKGQFPVDEATAEEETPEKTTGNSETSPEATGAEVEAEQDKEAGCNREEVMTGTGEEDDEGVSQTSPLAAGEEGTGTPNRTASGAGLAGSFRFEPETGATLVMPDRVQLKVPAEPVPPAWAADFNPQVTRIRVNNEQTLRMDIPRDQGVVQQLQGAEVTVGERVARVQPVVRPTQLPSPALKIRNITGEVRNVTAEVIKDKVIVQGIVHKQIFFVGLDNIVRHFSEDVSFSTFIEIPGAEPGMNVQVLPRIEKILFHLTDDGFFVQQKIILEIFVKVTQFVQVGLALGTGPLLLLPRVVGEGVKQELVENLLTLSEPALKVDEIRGEIRDLETEVIPDKVIVQGVIHKQIFFVDLENNARHQAEDVPFSLFLDLPGVVPGVDLQVHPRIEGIFFELVSSTELRQKVVVEVFVKATEAIQERVAIGTGPLYKVQQVIGEGEKQILNESLLTLERPALKVREIVGEIRSLVAEVIPDKVIIQGVLHKQIFYIGTDNIEYHQAEDLRFSLFIDLPGALPGLNVTIRPRIETILFNLETETTVRQKVIVFFNAIVTETIQVPLVTGDFALFKLEQVIGEGFRQLLVERRERIPAPVVRNVVVEVVVPPAGIVTGRQQIIVENVVELPQPAVKIKEVQGVITDLRARVIFNGAVLVDGIINKQVFFVSEDGIVRSVMEQIPFSILVNVPGITPETPFTVAVEIENISFTLSPDGRFLRQIIVLNAEVTGETPAPEPFQVVTAVTGPGIVTETVLVRAPIQTPSGVEVREFPVVTAVTGPGIERVETAVVLLDVVNDGNPNPVPIEVVTNVIFAVVPLLPVGA
;
A
#
# COMPACT_ATOMS: atom_id res chain seq x y z
N MET A 1 -19.25 -16.84 51.61
CA MET A 1 -20.30 -16.51 52.61
C MET A 1 -20.28 -15.01 52.80
N ARG A 2 -21.43 -14.30 52.81
CA ARG A 2 -21.59 -12.83 53.00
C ARG A 2 -20.65 -11.86 52.21
N ARG A 3 -21.20 -11.30 51.12
CA ARG A 3 -21.49 -9.85 50.86
C ARG A 3 -20.60 -8.72 51.44
N MET A 4 -20.59 -7.61 50.69
CA MET A 4 -20.28 -6.19 51.08
C MET A 4 -18.77 -5.84 51.10
N GLU A 5 -18.31 -4.64 50.68
CA GLU A 5 -18.98 -3.49 50.00
C GLU A 5 -17.97 -2.64 49.18
N TYR A 6 -18.40 -1.48 48.64
CA TYR A 6 -17.57 -0.51 47.88
C TYR A 6 -16.74 0.41 48.82
N ASP A 7 -15.57 0.92 48.39
CA ASP A 7 -15.41 2.35 47.99
C ASP A 7 -13.97 2.82 47.61
N VAL A 8 -13.88 3.47 46.45
CA VAL A 8 -13.44 4.88 46.19
C VAL A 8 -12.16 5.49 46.85
N ASN A 9 -11.26 5.95 45.94
CA ASN A 9 -10.34 7.12 45.95
C ASN A 9 -9.05 7.29 46.81
N GLN A 10 -7.95 7.52 46.07
CA GLN A 10 -7.02 8.69 46.10
C GLN A 10 -5.88 8.89 47.13
N GLU A 11 -4.92 9.69 46.64
CA GLU A 11 -3.96 10.60 47.30
C GLU A 11 -2.51 10.19 47.64
N GLU A 12 -1.69 11.25 47.70
CA GLU A 12 -0.21 11.37 47.65
C GLU A 12 0.50 10.82 48.94
N ALA A 13 1.84 10.82 49.15
CA ALA A 13 2.88 11.78 48.74
C ALA A 13 4.35 11.34 49.00
N LYS A 14 5.27 12.25 48.61
CA LYS A 14 6.61 12.64 49.15
C LYS A 14 7.01 12.07 50.54
N GLN A 15 8.29 11.89 50.94
CA GLN A 15 9.61 12.24 50.34
C GLN A 15 10.70 11.17 50.76
N VAL A 16 11.96 11.34 51.20
CA VAL A 16 12.82 12.48 51.66
C VAL A 16 14.34 12.14 51.62
N SER A 17 15.20 13.18 51.52
CA SER A 17 16.65 13.29 51.90
C SER A 17 17.76 12.36 51.36
N ALA A 18 18.84 12.98 50.82
CA ALA A 18 20.23 12.49 50.83
C ALA A 18 20.93 12.81 52.17
N PRO A 19 22.28 12.64 52.35
CA PRO A 19 23.15 13.83 52.15
C PRO A 19 24.68 13.60 51.84
N GLU A 20 25.33 14.61 51.22
CA GLU A 20 26.69 15.16 51.55
C GLU A 20 28.02 14.31 51.43
N VAL A 21 29.26 14.83 51.18
CA VAL A 21 29.77 16.17 50.77
C VAL A 21 31.27 16.25 50.32
N LYS A 22 31.61 17.20 49.39
CA LYS A 22 32.93 17.89 49.11
C LYS A 22 34.19 17.00 48.83
N LYS A 23 35.36 17.44 48.32
CA LYS A 23 36.06 18.73 47.99
C LYS A 23 37.22 18.36 47.00
N GLY A 24 37.85 19.19 46.15
CA GLY A 24 37.73 20.60 45.77
C GLY A 24 39.05 21.17 45.17
N GLN A 25 39.03 22.43 44.68
CA GLN A 25 40.17 23.36 44.36
C GLN A 25 40.87 23.33 42.98
N PHE A 26 40.96 24.53 42.38
CA PHE A 26 41.93 25.00 41.37
C PHE A 26 43.17 25.64 42.07
N PRO A 27 44.25 25.95 41.33
CA PRO A 27 44.69 27.36 41.23
C PRO A 27 45.00 27.84 39.79
N VAL A 28 45.63 29.03 39.66
CA VAL A 28 45.53 30.02 38.55
C VAL A 28 46.91 30.26 37.87
N ASP A 29 46.96 31.22 36.92
CA ASP A 29 48.13 32.05 36.47
C ASP A 29 49.11 31.46 35.41
N GLU A 30 49.66 32.19 34.41
CA GLU A 30 49.33 33.52 33.80
C GLU A 30 50.07 33.72 32.42
N ALA A 31 49.73 34.80 31.68
CA ALA A 31 50.61 35.66 30.82
C ALA A 31 50.89 35.38 29.30
N THR A 32 50.26 36.23 28.46
CA THR A 32 50.80 37.07 27.34
C THR A 32 51.50 36.52 26.07
N ALA A 33 50.96 36.91 24.89
CA ALA A 33 51.64 37.70 23.83
C ALA A 33 50.61 38.29 22.81
N GLU A 34 50.98 39.34 22.06
CA GLU A 34 50.15 40.07 21.07
C GLU A 34 50.83 40.10 19.68
N GLU A 35 50.07 40.22 18.57
CA GLU A 35 50.48 40.97 17.34
C GLU A 35 49.29 41.20 16.36
N GLU A 36 49.52 41.94 15.25
CA GLU A 36 48.51 42.78 14.57
C GLU A 36 47.88 42.25 13.23
N THR A 37 46.92 43.06 12.71
CA THR A 37 46.14 42.96 11.43
C THR A 37 46.94 43.36 10.16
N PRO A 38 46.40 43.51 8.91
CA PRO A 38 45.06 43.24 8.31
C PRO A 38 45.15 42.36 7.02
N GLU A 39 44.10 42.00 6.24
CA GLU A 39 43.30 42.75 5.22
C GLU A 39 42.35 41.72 4.49
N LYS A 40 41.36 42.02 3.61
CA LYS A 40 40.42 43.15 3.38
C LYS A 40 39.62 42.95 2.05
N THR A 41 38.29 43.14 2.06
CA THR A 41 37.39 43.31 0.86
C THR A 41 37.37 42.17 -0.18
N THR A 42 36.39 42.00 -1.08
CA THR A 42 35.08 42.66 -1.34
C THR A 42 34.12 41.61 -1.92
N GLY A 43 32.81 41.79 -1.78
CA GLY A 43 31.84 41.16 -2.68
C GLY A 43 31.41 42.10 -3.81
N ASN A 44 30.82 41.57 -4.88
CA ASN A 44 29.59 42.12 -5.44
C ASN A 44 28.93 41.17 -6.46
N SER A 45 27.61 41.28 -6.56
CA SER A 45 26.76 40.80 -7.65
C SER A 45 26.83 41.75 -8.87
N GLU A 46 26.41 41.30 -10.06
CA GLU A 46 25.16 41.76 -10.70
C GLU A 46 24.90 41.23 -12.13
N THR A 47 23.60 41.03 -12.43
CA THR A 47 22.89 41.16 -13.73
C THR A 47 23.20 40.29 -14.95
N SER A 48 22.10 39.83 -15.56
CA SER A 48 21.95 39.37 -16.96
C SER A 48 22.11 40.52 -17.99
N PRO A 49 21.93 40.25 -19.30
CA PRO A 49 20.66 40.70 -19.90
C PRO A 49 20.05 39.74 -20.94
N GLU A 50 18.89 40.14 -21.47
CA GLU A 50 18.08 39.47 -22.51
C GLU A 50 18.66 39.65 -23.93
N ALA A 51 18.16 38.87 -24.93
CA ALA A 51 17.34 39.44 -26.03
C ALA A 51 17.04 38.45 -27.19
N THR A 52 15.75 38.35 -27.54
CA THR A 52 15.14 38.23 -28.90
C THR A 52 15.80 37.45 -30.07
N GLY A 53 15.00 36.62 -30.75
CA GLY A 53 15.21 36.25 -32.16
C GLY A 53 14.29 35.11 -32.64
N ALA A 54 13.61 35.28 -33.78
CA ALA A 54 12.73 34.25 -34.37
C ALA A 54 12.65 34.37 -35.91
N GLU A 55 12.65 33.24 -36.62
CA GLU A 55 12.19 32.97 -38.01
C GLU A 55 12.35 31.43 -38.22
N VAL A 56 11.37 30.60 -38.62
CA VAL A 56 10.46 30.54 -39.80
C VAL A 56 11.05 29.69 -40.96
N GLU A 57 10.30 28.64 -41.36
CA GLU A 57 10.37 27.85 -42.63
C GLU A 57 11.66 27.03 -42.96
N ALA A 58 11.66 25.99 -43.81
CA ALA A 58 10.63 25.03 -44.27
C ALA A 58 11.27 23.83 -45.04
N GLU A 59 10.47 22.78 -45.29
CA GLU A 59 10.54 21.77 -46.40
C GLU A 59 11.88 21.10 -46.84
N GLN A 60 11.86 19.77 -47.00
CA GLN A 60 11.47 19.15 -48.30
C GLN A 60 11.26 17.62 -48.23
N ASP A 61 10.31 17.15 -49.06
CA ASP A 61 9.92 15.74 -49.26
C ASP A 61 10.91 14.92 -50.11
N LYS A 62 10.60 13.61 -50.28
CA LYS A 62 10.41 13.07 -51.64
C LYS A 62 9.58 11.77 -51.73
N GLU A 63 8.46 11.87 -52.47
CA GLU A 63 7.98 11.00 -53.57
C GLU A 63 7.83 9.47 -53.38
N ALA A 64 6.85 8.76 -53.97
CA ALA A 64 5.77 9.07 -54.94
C ALA A 64 4.49 8.27 -54.54
N GLY A 65 3.24 8.48 -55.00
CA GLY A 65 2.71 8.67 -56.36
C GLY A 65 2.06 7.36 -56.88
N CYS A 66 1.00 7.30 -57.70
CA CYS A 66 0.19 8.35 -58.34
C CYS A 66 -1.10 7.75 -58.99
N ASN A 67 -2.17 8.54 -59.19
CA ASN A 67 -3.31 8.37 -60.14
C ASN A 67 -4.33 7.18 -59.99
N ARG A 68 -5.53 7.16 -60.62
CA ARG A 68 -6.53 8.17 -61.11
C ARG A 68 -7.70 7.47 -61.88
N GLU A 69 -8.94 7.98 -61.75
CA GLU A 69 -10.13 7.84 -62.66
C GLU A 69 -10.87 6.49 -62.85
N GLU A 70 -12.02 6.56 -63.55
CA GLU A 70 -13.26 5.76 -63.40
C GLU A 70 -13.56 4.78 -64.57
N VAL A 71 -14.64 3.96 -64.47
CA VAL A 71 -15.76 3.81 -65.47
C VAL A 71 -16.47 2.42 -65.48
N MET A 72 -17.79 2.45 -65.19
CA MET A 72 -18.95 1.61 -65.63
C MET A 72 -18.95 0.06 -65.71
N THR A 73 -20.02 -0.52 -65.12
CA THR A 73 -21.08 -1.36 -65.80
C THR A 73 -22.26 -1.58 -64.83
N GLY A 74 -23.50 -1.93 -65.23
CA GLY A 74 -24.04 -2.12 -66.59
C GLY A 74 -25.57 -2.26 -66.73
N THR A 75 -26.28 -2.89 -65.79
CA THR A 75 -27.76 -3.16 -65.76
C THR A 75 -28.25 -3.10 -64.28
N GLY A 76 -29.54 -3.03 -63.91
CA GLY A 76 -30.84 -3.08 -64.62
C GLY A 76 -31.93 -3.75 -63.73
N GLU A 77 -33.25 -3.62 -63.92
CA GLU A 77 -34.10 -2.84 -64.85
C GLU A 77 -35.52 -2.56 -64.23
N GLU A 78 -36.15 -1.42 -64.60
CA GLU A 78 -37.60 -1.06 -64.63
C GLU A 78 -38.53 -0.82 -63.38
N ASP A 79 -39.43 0.18 -63.56
CA ASP A 79 -40.78 0.48 -63.00
C ASP A 79 -41.06 0.68 -61.47
N ASP A 80 -42.00 1.54 -61.00
CA ASP A 80 -42.75 2.71 -61.54
C ASP A 80 -43.34 3.55 -60.34
N GLU A 81 -44.00 4.69 -60.59
CA GLU A 81 -44.57 5.64 -59.60
C GLU A 81 -45.77 5.13 -58.76
N GLY A 82 -46.05 5.78 -57.61
CA GLY A 82 -47.33 5.60 -56.89
C GLY A 82 -47.44 6.29 -55.53
N VAL A 83 -48.41 7.20 -55.35
CA VAL A 83 -48.57 8.03 -54.13
C VAL A 83 -50.02 7.98 -53.60
N SER A 84 -50.17 8.20 -52.27
CA SER A 84 -51.36 8.71 -51.53
C SER A 84 -52.32 7.76 -50.76
N GLN A 85 -52.45 8.10 -49.46
CA GLN A 85 -53.69 8.40 -48.69
C GLN A 85 -54.62 7.30 -48.10
N THR A 86 -54.72 7.38 -46.75
CA THR A 86 -55.93 7.32 -45.88
C THR A 86 -56.75 6.04 -45.68
N SER A 87 -56.88 5.65 -44.39
CA SER A 87 -58.11 5.51 -43.56
C SER A 87 -59.48 5.44 -44.26
N PRO A 88 -60.52 4.69 -43.75
CA PRO A 88 -61.02 4.87 -42.36
C PRO A 88 -61.89 3.72 -41.71
N LEU A 89 -62.44 3.97 -40.49
CA LEU A 89 -63.77 3.55 -39.90
C LEU A 89 -64.22 2.04 -39.92
N ALA A 90 -65.13 1.48 -39.08
CA ALA A 90 -65.83 1.86 -37.83
C ALA A 90 -66.52 0.60 -37.17
N ALA A 91 -67.35 0.81 -36.13
CA ALA A 91 -68.24 -0.17 -35.47
C ALA A 91 -69.28 -0.84 -36.43
N GLY A 92 -70.12 -1.84 -36.09
CA GLY A 92 -70.56 -2.49 -34.82
C GLY A 92 -71.66 -3.53 -35.19
N GLU A 93 -72.66 -3.94 -34.40
CA GLU A 93 -72.99 -3.94 -32.95
C GLU A 93 -74.31 -4.75 -32.78
N GLU A 94 -74.46 -5.67 -31.81
CA GLU A 94 -75.75 -6.38 -31.59
C GLU A 94 -75.99 -6.84 -30.12
N GLY A 95 -77.27 -6.94 -29.69
CA GLY A 95 -77.70 -7.25 -28.30
C GLY A 95 -78.14 -8.72 -28.07
N THR A 96 -78.93 -9.12 -27.06
CA THR A 96 -79.81 -8.42 -26.08
C THR A 96 -80.10 -9.32 -24.85
N GLY A 97 -80.71 -8.81 -23.75
CA GLY A 97 -81.55 -9.63 -22.83
C GLY A 97 -81.28 -9.62 -21.30
N THR A 98 -82.13 -8.93 -20.53
CA THR A 98 -82.29 -8.95 -19.04
C THR A 98 -83.24 -10.10 -18.57
N PRO A 99 -83.56 -10.39 -17.25
CA PRO A 99 -83.53 -9.50 -16.05
C PRO A 99 -83.26 -10.08 -14.62
N ASN A 100 -83.10 -9.17 -13.64
CA ASN A 100 -83.49 -9.26 -12.18
C ASN A 100 -82.73 -10.23 -11.23
N ARG A 101 -82.60 -10.01 -9.89
CA ARG A 101 -83.07 -8.91 -8.99
C ARG A 101 -82.27 -8.75 -7.65
N THR A 102 -81.94 -7.50 -7.29
CA THR A 102 -81.89 -6.86 -5.94
C THR A 102 -81.23 -7.48 -4.68
N ALA A 103 -80.24 -6.72 -4.14
CA ALA A 103 -80.03 -6.34 -2.71
C ALA A 103 -79.56 -7.44 -1.70
N SER A 104 -78.93 -7.16 -0.54
CA SER A 104 -78.60 -5.91 0.19
C SER A 104 -77.39 -6.11 1.15
N GLY A 105 -76.89 -5.05 1.82
CA GLY A 105 -76.13 -5.16 3.09
C GLY A 105 -74.77 -4.45 3.13
N ALA A 106 -74.43 -3.84 4.27
CA ALA A 106 -73.14 -3.17 4.53
C ALA A 106 -72.75 -3.23 6.03
N GLY A 107 -71.46 -3.02 6.32
CA GLY A 107 -70.85 -2.98 7.67
C GLY A 107 -69.75 -4.04 7.82
N LEU A 108 -68.49 -3.77 8.21
CA LEU A 108 -67.86 -2.90 9.22
C LEU A 108 -67.46 -3.66 10.50
N ALA A 109 -66.14 -3.72 10.74
CA ALA A 109 -65.46 -4.06 12.01
C ALA A 109 -65.72 -5.45 12.63
N GLY A 110 -64.85 -5.99 13.48
CA GLY A 110 -63.49 -5.55 13.84
C GLY A 110 -63.05 -6.01 15.23
N SER A 111 -61.74 -5.96 15.48
CA SER A 111 -61.04 -6.32 16.73
C SER A 111 -61.00 -7.80 17.15
N PHE A 112 -59.78 -8.26 17.42
CA PHE A 112 -59.45 -9.34 18.37
C PHE A 112 -58.24 -8.89 19.18
N ARG A 113 -58.08 -9.42 20.41
CA ARG A 113 -56.97 -9.11 21.33
C ARG A 113 -56.08 -10.34 21.57
N PHE A 114 -54.89 -10.08 22.10
CA PHE A 114 -53.76 -11.00 22.24
C PHE A 114 -53.87 -11.98 23.43
N GLU A 115 -53.39 -13.22 23.20
CA GLU A 115 -52.51 -14.05 24.09
C GLU A 115 -52.96 -14.54 25.50
N PRO A 116 -52.26 -15.53 26.12
CA PRO A 116 -51.53 -16.69 25.54
C PRO A 116 -51.69 -18.05 26.31
N GLU A 117 -51.11 -19.12 25.73
CA GLU A 117 -50.77 -20.45 26.32
C GLU A 117 -51.91 -21.34 26.91
N THR A 118 -51.80 -22.65 27.19
CA THR A 118 -50.67 -23.62 27.23
C THR A 118 -51.03 -25.02 26.66
N GLY A 119 -50.09 -25.65 25.93
CA GLY A 119 -49.68 -27.07 25.96
C GLY A 119 -50.68 -28.26 25.98
N ALA A 120 -50.53 -29.17 25.01
CA ALA A 120 -50.83 -30.60 25.13
C ALA A 120 -49.90 -31.47 24.26
N THR A 121 -49.39 -32.59 24.78
CA THR A 121 -48.42 -33.48 24.11
C THR A 121 -49.11 -34.62 23.36
N LEU A 122 -48.63 -34.98 22.16
CA LEU A 122 -49.00 -36.23 21.49
C LEU A 122 -47.80 -36.90 20.78
N VAL A 123 -47.88 -38.22 20.60
CA VAL A 123 -46.77 -39.10 20.17
C VAL A 123 -46.95 -39.52 18.70
N MET A 124 -45.85 -39.65 17.95
CA MET A 124 -45.84 -40.19 16.58
C MET A 124 -45.53 -41.70 16.56
N PRO A 125 -46.22 -42.49 15.72
CA PRO A 125 -45.83 -43.86 15.35
C PRO A 125 -44.99 -43.90 14.06
N ASP A 126 -44.31 -45.02 13.83
CA ASP A 126 -43.30 -45.19 12.77
C ASP A 126 -43.83 -45.57 11.36
N ARG A 127 -43.08 -45.11 10.36
CA ARG A 127 -42.89 -45.66 8.98
C ARG A 127 -44.10 -46.23 8.20
N VAL A 128 -44.40 -45.56 7.07
CA VAL A 128 -44.90 -46.21 5.84
C VAL A 128 -44.04 -45.77 4.65
N GLN A 129 -43.75 -46.67 3.72
CA GLN A 129 -42.96 -46.39 2.50
C GLN A 129 -43.85 -45.84 1.37
N LEU A 130 -43.34 -44.88 0.60
CA LEU A 130 -43.97 -44.41 -0.64
C LEU A 130 -43.08 -44.68 -1.86
N LYS A 131 -43.74 -44.94 -2.99
CA LYS A 131 -43.17 -45.53 -4.20
C LYS A 131 -43.02 -44.47 -5.29
N VAL A 132 -41.80 -44.23 -5.76
CA VAL A 132 -41.48 -43.23 -6.78
C VAL A 132 -41.89 -43.74 -8.18
N PRO A 133 -42.72 -43.02 -8.94
CA PRO A 133 -42.86 -43.21 -10.39
C PRO A 133 -41.65 -42.59 -11.10
N ALA A 134 -41.19 -43.23 -12.18
CA ALA A 134 -40.18 -42.65 -13.05
C ALA A 134 -40.82 -41.79 -14.15
N GLU A 135 -40.06 -40.78 -14.60
CA GLU A 135 -40.29 -39.89 -15.75
C GLU A 135 -41.45 -38.86 -15.65
N PRO A 136 -41.22 -37.58 -16.04
CA PRO A 136 -42.24 -36.53 -16.03
C PRO A 136 -43.06 -36.48 -17.34
N VAL A 137 -44.33 -36.07 -17.24
CA VAL A 137 -45.21 -35.86 -18.40
C VAL A 137 -45.04 -34.43 -18.95
N PRO A 138 -44.85 -34.22 -20.26
CA PRO A 138 -44.68 -32.89 -20.85
C PRO A 138 -46.02 -32.15 -21.08
N PRO A 139 -46.05 -30.80 -21.00
CA PRO A 139 -47.24 -29.99 -21.32
C PRO A 139 -47.47 -29.83 -22.84
N ALA A 140 -48.69 -29.39 -23.19
CA ALA A 140 -49.31 -29.66 -24.49
C ALA A 140 -48.98 -28.68 -25.64
N TRP A 141 -47.71 -28.63 -26.08
CA TRP A 141 -47.35 -28.03 -27.39
C TRP A 141 -46.50 -28.97 -28.28
N ALA A 142 -46.28 -30.22 -27.86
CA ALA A 142 -45.46 -31.21 -28.57
C ALA A 142 -46.17 -31.89 -29.77
N ALA A 143 -46.93 -31.14 -30.57
CA ALA A 143 -47.71 -31.65 -31.69
C ALA A 143 -47.72 -30.69 -32.89
N ASP A 144 -46.66 -30.73 -33.72
CA ASP A 144 -46.78 -30.91 -35.19
C ASP A 144 -45.40 -30.84 -35.87
N PHE A 145 -44.68 -31.97 -35.88
CA PHE A 145 -43.56 -32.19 -36.81
C PHE A 145 -43.43 -33.68 -37.15
N ASN A 146 -43.61 -34.05 -38.42
CA ASN A 146 -43.59 -35.45 -38.88
C ASN A 146 -42.33 -35.73 -39.75
N PRO A 147 -41.39 -36.58 -39.31
CA PRO A 147 -40.07 -36.70 -39.95
C PRO A 147 -39.99 -37.84 -40.99
N GLN A 148 -40.28 -37.57 -42.27
CA GLN A 148 -40.00 -38.47 -43.40
C GLN A 148 -39.68 -37.75 -44.74
N VAL A 149 -38.43 -37.27 -44.96
CA VAL A 149 -37.70 -37.48 -46.24
C VAL A 149 -36.17 -37.55 -45.97
N THR A 150 -35.62 -38.68 -46.38
CA THR A 150 -34.25 -39.22 -46.26
C THR A 150 -33.03 -38.40 -46.76
N ARG A 151 -32.00 -38.29 -45.87
CA ARG A 151 -30.60 -38.82 -45.99
C ARG A 151 -29.52 -38.22 -46.96
N ILE A 152 -28.35 -37.94 -46.33
CA ILE A 152 -26.96 -38.44 -46.63
C ILE A 152 -25.89 -37.52 -47.29
N ARG A 153 -24.70 -37.48 -46.62
CA ARG A 153 -23.30 -37.14 -47.04
C ARG A 153 -22.87 -35.69 -47.40
N VAL A 154 -22.34 -34.99 -46.38
CA VAL A 154 -20.90 -34.66 -46.18
C VAL A 154 -20.01 -34.54 -47.43
N ASN A 155 -19.54 -33.32 -47.76
CA ASN A 155 -18.18 -32.82 -47.42
C ASN A 155 -18.03 -31.30 -47.69
N ASN A 156 -16.95 -30.70 -47.15
CA ASN A 156 -16.31 -29.36 -47.31
C ASN A 156 -16.77 -28.38 -48.45
N GLU A 157 -16.62 -27.04 -48.39
CA GLU A 157 -15.52 -26.21 -47.82
C GLU A 157 -15.93 -24.89 -47.11
N GLN A 158 -14.96 -24.39 -46.33
CA GLN A 158 -14.77 -23.13 -45.59
C GLN A 158 -15.65 -21.87 -45.89
N THR A 159 -16.24 -21.30 -44.83
CA THR A 159 -15.89 -19.94 -44.34
C THR A 159 -16.36 -19.75 -42.88
N LEU A 160 -15.82 -18.75 -42.16
CA LEU A 160 -15.94 -18.65 -40.68
C LEU A 160 -16.91 -17.56 -40.19
N ARG A 161 -17.69 -17.91 -39.17
CA ARG A 161 -17.90 -17.06 -37.97
C ARG A 161 -17.79 -17.94 -36.72
N MET A 162 -17.37 -17.35 -35.60
CA MET A 162 -17.09 -18.09 -34.36
C MET A 162 -18.12 -17.75 -33.28
N ASP A 163 -18.75 -18.79 -32.72
CA ASP A 163 -19.48 -18.69 -31.45
C ASP A 163 -18.56 -19.08 -30.29
N ILE A 164 -18.65 -18.35 -29.18
CA ILE A 164 -17.78 -18.53 -28.00
C ILE A 164 -18.40 -19.60 -27.07
N PRO A 165 -17.73 -20.73 -26.80
CA PRO A 165 -18.30 -21.79 -25.96
C PRO A 165 -18.40 -21.38 -24.48
N ARG A 166 -19.50 -21.79 -23.83
CA ARG A 166 -19.54 -22.03 -22.39
C ARG A 166 -19.13 -23.48 -22.16
N ASP A 167 -18.04 -23.72 -21.44
CA ASP A 167 -17.52 -25.08 -21.24
C ASP A 167 -17.85 -25.65 -19.85
N GLN A 168 -18.07 -26.96 -19.79
CA GLN A 168 -18.30 -27.73 -18.56
C GLN A 168 -17.39 -28.97 -18.52
N GLY A 169 -16.18 -28.78 -18.01
CA GLY A 169 -15.44 -29.81 -17.27
C GLY A 169 -14.75 -30.89 -18.11
N VAL A 170 -13.43 -30.75 -18.24
CA VAL A 170 -12.52 -31.88 -18.47
C VAL A 170 -11.55 -31.98 -17.29
N VAL A 171 -11.39 -33.20 -16.76
CA VAL A 171 -10.39 -33.54 -15.74
C VAL A 171 -9.24 -34.28 -16.42
N GLN A 172 -8.01 -34.11 -15.92
CA GLN A 172 -6.73 -34.53 -16.54
C GLN A 172 -6.30 -33.54 -17.65
N GLN A 173 -5.04 -33.11 -17.76
CA GLN A 173 -3.79 -33.80 -17.40
C GLN A 173 -2.79 -32.92 -16.64
N LEU A 174 -1.91 -33.55 -15.85
CA LEU A 174 -0.73 -32.93 -15.23
C LEU A 174 0.53 -33.36 -15.98
N GLN A 175 1.26 -32.44 -16.63
CA GLN A 175 2.60 -32.71 -17.15
C GLN A 175 3.53 -31.49 -17.04
N GLY A 176 4.74 -31.75 -16.53
CA GLY A 176 5.98 -31.12 -17.01
C GLY A 176 6.14 -29.61 -16.92
N ALA A 177 6.34 -29.07 -15.71
CA ALA A 177 7.27 -27.95 -15.53
C ALA A 177 8.54 -28.50 -14.85
N GLU A 178 9.66 -28.52 -15.56
CA GLU A 178 10.94 -28.96 -14.98
C GLU A 178 11.46 -27.91 -14.00
N VAL A 179 11.58 -28.28 -12.73
CA VAL A 179 12.33 -27.50 -11.73
C VAL A 179 13.66 -28.18 -11.54
N THR A 180 14.74 -27.52 -11.98
CA THR A 180 16.11 -28.00 -11.76
C THR A 180 16.36 -28.17 -10.27
N VAL A 181 16.82 -29.37 -9.87
CA VAL A 181 16.89 -29.75 -8.44
C VAL A 181 17.98 -28.96 -7.73
N GLY A 182 17.60 -28.18 -6.72
CA GLY A 182 18.51 -27.35 -5.93
C GLY A 182 18.42 -27.54 -4.41
N GLU A 183 17.21 -27.69 -3.84
CA GLU A 183 17.07 -27.74 -2.37
C GLU A 183 15.93 -28.65 -1.89
N ARG A 184 16.19 -29.42 -0.82
CA ARG A 184 15.30 -30.50 -0.34
C ARG A 184 14.38 -30.02 0.78
N VAL A 185 13.54 -29.01 0.49
CA VAL A 185 12.54 -28.52 1.45
C VAL A 185 11.52 -29.61 1.75
N ALA A 186 11.57 -30.17 2.95
CA ALA A 186 10.58 -31.12 3.44
C ALA A 186 9.22 -30.41 3.60
N ARG A 187 8.26 -30.70 2.72
CA ARG A 187 6.88 -30.21 2.85
C ARG A 187 6.20 -30.85 4.06
N VAL A 188 6.37 -30.22 5.23
CA VAL A 188 5.57 -30.49 6.42
C VAL A 188 4.12 -30.19 6.07
N GLN A 189 3.27 -31.22 6.07
CA GLN A 189 1.84 -31.03 5.85
C GLN A 189 1.26 -30.29 7.08
N PRO A 190 0.52 -29.19 6.91
CA PRO A 190 -0.01 -28.43 8.04
C PRO A 190 -1.04 -29.30 8.79
N VAL A 191 -0.83 -29.47 10.09
CA VAL A 191 -1.72 -30.28 10.94
C VAL A 191 -3.05 -29.55 11.12
N VAL A 192 -4.10 -30.06 10.46
CA VAL A 192 -5.47 -29.63 10.70
C VAL A 192 -5.95 -30.24 12.02
N ARG A 193 -6.01 -29.44 13.09
CA ARG A 193 -6.60 -29.90 14.35
C ARG A 193 -8.13 -29.81 14.26
N PRO A 194 -8.89 -30.85 14.65
CA PRO A 194 -10.34 -30.73 14.79
C PRO A 194 -10.69 -29.80 15.97
N THR A 195 -11.87 -29.19 15.92
CA THR A 195 -12.38 -28.35 17.00
C THR A 195 -12.69 -29.20 18.23
N GLN A 196 -11.97 -28.97 19.33
CA GLN A 196 -12.30 -29.58 20.62
C GLN A 196 -13.52 -28.90 21.24
N LEU A 197 -14.50 -29.69 21.70
CA LEU A 197 -15.66 -29.21 22.44
C LEU A 197 -15.35 -29.07 23.95
N PRO A 198 -15.96 -28.11 24.66
CA PRO A 198 -15.76 -27.93 26.11
C PRO A 198 -16.38 -29.05 26.96
N SER A 199 -17.16 -29.94 26.36
CA SER A 199 -17.81 -31.09 26.99
C SER A 199 -18.18 -32.12 25.91
N PRO A 200 -18.17 -33.43 26.18
CA PRO A 200 -18.47 -34.45 25.17
C PRO A 200 -19.90 -34.35 24.65
N ALA A 201 -20.05 -34.44 23.33
CA ALA A 201 -21.32 -34.43 22.62
C ALA A 201 -21.76 -35.83 22.22
N LEU A 202 -23.08 -36.07 22.31
CA LEU A 202 -23.74 -37.21 21.67
C LEU A 202 -23.92 -36.98 20.16
N LYS A 203 -24.13 -35.72 19.75
CA LYS A 203 -24.22 -35.28 18.35
C LYS A 203 -24.10 -33.76 18.21
N ILE A 204 -23.62 -33.31 17.05
CA ILE A 204 -23.80 -31.92 16.61
C ILE A 204 -25.23 -31.76 16.07
N ARG A 205 -25.89 -30.66 16.44
CA ARG A 205 -27.21 -30.26 15.92
C ARG A 205 -27.06 -29.51 14.61
N ASN A 206 -26.24 -28.46 14.63
CA ASN A 206 -25.92 -27.61 13.49
C ASN A 206 -24.70 -26.74 13.83
N ILE A 207 -24.00 -26.25 12.80
CA ILE A 207 -23.02 -25.17 12.93
C ILE A 207 -23.51 -24.02 12.05
N THR A 208 -23.69 -22.84 12.64
CA THR A 208 -23.94 -21.60 11.88
C THR A 208 -22.66 -20.77 11.88
N GLY A 209 -22.38 -20.10 10.78
CA GLY A 209 -21.24 -19.20 10.68
C GLY A 209 -21.59 -17.93 9.91
N GLU A 210 -20.83 -16.89 10.20
CA GLU A 210 -20.87 -15.59 9.52
C GLU A 210 -19.44 -15.07 9.32
N VAL A 211 -19.26 -14.11 8.42
CA VAL A 211 -17.95 -13.54 8.10
C VAL A 211 -17.86 -12.15 8.72
N ARG A 212 -16.83 -11.93 9.54
CA ARG A 212 -16.57 -10.69 10.28
C ARG A 212 -15.21 -10.11 9.90
N ASN A 213 -15.04 -8.82 10.19
CA ASN A 213 -13.77 -8.08 10.08
C ASN A 213 -13.10 -8.25 8.71
N VAL A 214 -13.91 -8.19 7.64
CA VAL A 214 -13.43 -8.31 6.26
C VAL A 214 -12.62 -7.08 5.91
N THR A 215 -11.37 -7.29 5.49
CA THR A 215 -10.49 -6.24 4.98
C THR A 215 -10.01 -6.62 3.59
N ALA A 216 -9.77 -5.60 2.76
CA ALA A 216 -9.39 -5.76 1.37
C ALA A 216 -8.31 -4.73 1.00
N GLU A 217 -7.29 -5.19 0.29
CA GLU A 217 -6.19 -4.35 -0.18
C GLU A 217 -6.03 -4.58 -1.69
N VAL A 218 -6.11 -3.51 -2.48
CA VAL A 218 -5.87 -3.57 -3.93
C VAL A 218 -4.38 -3.34 -4.17
N ILE A 219 -3.72 -4.34 -4.72
CA ILE A 219 -2.35 -4.27 -5.23
C ILE A 219 -2.39 -4.43 -6.75
N LYS A 220 -1.25 -4.28 -7.42
CA LYS A 220 -1.19 -4.44 -8.88
C LYS A 220 -1.70 -5.82 -9.32
N ASP A 221 -2.70 -5.80 -10.19
CA ASP A 221 -3.39 -6.94 -10.81
C ASP A 221 -4.06 -7.92 -9.81
N LYS A 222 -4.13 -7.61 -8.50
CA LYS A 222 -4.66 -8.54 -7.47
C LYS A 222 -5.31 -7.80 -6.30
N VAL A 223 -6.30 -8.43 -5.68
CA VAL A 223 -6.88 -8.01 -4.40
C VAL A 223 -6.54 -9.03 -3.33
N ILE A 224 -5.91 -8.59 -2.24
CA ILE A 224 -5.75 -9.39 -1.02
C ILE A 224 -7.04 -9.23 -0.20
N VAL A 225 -7.61 -10.34 0.26
CA VAL A 225 -8.79 -10.34 1.15
C VAL A 225 -8.46 -11.11 2.42
N GLN A 226 -8.76 -10.51 3.57
CA GLN A 226 -8.58 -11.11 4.89
C GLN A 226 -9.88 -10.98 5.70
N GLY A 227 -10.05 -11.85 6.70
CA GLY A 227 -11.18 -11.76 7.62
C GLY A 227 -11.27 -12.94 8.59
N ILE A 228 -12.39 -13.00 9.32
CA ILE A 228 -12.64 -14.04 10.33
C ILE A 228 -13.97 -14.71 10.02
N VAL A 229 -13.98 -16.05 9.89
CA VAL A 229 -15.22 -16.83 9.97
C VAL A 229 -15.54 -17.06 11.44
N HIS A 230 -16.52 -16.34 11.96
CA HIS A 230 -17.08 -16.57 13.29
C HIS A 230 -18.16 -17.65 13.19
N LYS A 231 -18.11 -18.67 14.04
CA LYS A 231 -19.08 -19.78 14.01
C LYS A 231 -19.54 -20.20 15.39
N GLN A 232 -20.81 -20.62 15.45
CA GLN A 232 -21.52 -21.10 16.62
C GLN A 232 -21.88 -22.57 16.40
N ILE A 233 -21.30 -23.44 17.21
CA ILE A 233 -21.41 -24.89 17.13
C ILE A 233 -22.45 -25.35 18.15
N PHE A 234 -23.64 -25.72 17.69
CA PHE A 234 -24.71 -26.23 18.55
C PHE A 234 -24.63 -27.75 18.66
N PHE A 235 -24.54 -28.27 19.87
CA PHE A 235 -24.37 -29.70 20.13
C PHE A 235 -25.23 -30.19 21.29
N VAL A 236 -25.48 -31.51 21.34
CA VAL A 236 -26.22 -32.17 22.42
C VAL A 236 -25.22 -32.89 23.30
N GLY A 237 -25.16 -32.56 24.60
CA GLY A 237 -24.30 -33.25 25.57
C GLY A 237 -24.78 -34.67 25.89
N LEU A 238 -23.96 -35.44 26.61
CA LEU A 238 -24.33 -36.79 27.09
C LEU A 238 -25.53 -36.78 28.07
N ASP A 239 -25.82 -35.63 28.67
CA ASP A 239 -27.00 -35.34 29.50
C ASP A 239 -28.25 -34.95 28.68
N ASN A 240 -28.18 -35.01 27.35
CA ASN A 240 -29.18 -34.54 26.39
C ASN A 240 -29.44 -33.01 26.40
N ILE A 241 -28.65 -32.21 27.13
CA ILE A 241 -28.80 -30.75 27.13
C ILE A 241 -28.12 -30.16 25.90
N VAL A 242 -28.84 -29.31 25.17
CA VAL A 242 -28.30 -28.54 24.03
C VAL A 242 -27.39 -27.44 24.56
N ARG A 243 -26.15 -27.42 24.07
CA ARG A 243 -25.13 -26.39 24.34
C ARG A 243 -24.71 -25.72 23.04
N HIS A 244 -24.08 -24.56 23.16
CA HIS A 244 -23.38 -23.91 22.04
C HIS A 244 -21.93 -23.60 22.44
N PHE A 245 -21.06 -23.51 21.44
CA PHE A 245 -19.67 -23.09 21.61
C PHE A 245 -19.27 -22.21 20.42
N SER A 246 -18.62 -21.07 20.70
CA SER A 246 -18.16 -20.13 19.68
C SER A 246 -16.70 -20.38 19.32
N GLU A 247 -16.36 -20.34 18.04
CA GLU A 247 -14.99 -20.44 17.54
C GLU A 247 -14.78 -19.49 16.36
N ASP A 248 -13.63 -18.85 16.31
CA ASP A 248 -13.20 -17.97 15.21
C ASP A 248 -12.12 -18.67 14.36
N VAL A 249 -12.21 -18.53 13.04
CA VAL A 249 -11.19 -19.02 12.10
C VAL A 249 -10.81 -17.91 11.13
N SER A 250 -9.61 -17.35 11.30
CA SER A 250 -9.05 -16.35 10.39
C SER A 250 -8.75 -16.95 9.01
N PHE A 251 -9.03 -16.21 7.95
CA PHE A 251 -8.62 -16.53 6.59
C PHE A 251 -7.89 -15.36 5.93
N SER A 252 -7.06 -15.70 4.94
CA SER A 252 -6.42 -14.75 4.03
C SER A 252 -6.30 -15.42 2.67
N THR A 253 -6.56 -14.67 1.60
CA THR A 253 -6.41 -15.12 0.21
C THR A 253 -6.09 -13.93 -0.69
N PHE A 254 -5.77 -14.20 -1.95
CA PHE A 254 -5.75 -13.20 -3.01
C PHE A 254 -6.66 -13.63 -4.15
N ILE A 255 -7.18 -12.66 -4.89
CA ILE A 255 -7.97 -12.84 -6.11
C ILE A 255 -7.29 -12.02 -7.21
N GLU A 256 -7.07 -12.61 -8.37
CA GLU A 256 -6.37 -11.96 -9.47
C GLU A 256 -7.41 -11.20 -10.31
N ILE A 257 -7.21 -9.88 -10.44
CA ILE A 257 -8.10 -8.93 -11.11
C ILE A 257 -7.20 -8.08 -12.04
N PRO A 258 -7.02 -8.49 -13.30
CA PRO A 258 -6.14 -7.78 -14.23
C PRO A 258 -6.54 -6.30 -14.39
N GLY A 259 -5.55 -5.41 -14.41
CA GLY A 259 -5.77 -3.97 -14.48
C GLY A 259 -6.12 -3.30 -13.14
N ALA A 260 -6.25 -4.04 -12.04
CA ALA A 260 -6.42 -3.44 -10.71
C ALA A 260 -5.12 -2.74 -10.25
N GLU A 261 -5.25 -1.53 -9.69
CA GLU A 261 -4.13 -0.74 -9.17
C GLU A 261 -4.44 -0.18 -7.77
N PRO A 262 -3.40 0.12 -6.95
CA PRO A 262 -3.59 0.71 -5.62
C PRO A 262 -4.40 2.01 -5.67
N GLY A 263 -5.36 2.16 -4.74
CA GLY A 263 -6.26 3.31 -4.68
C GLY A 263 -7.58 3.15 -5.45
N MET A 264 -7.74 2.10 -6.27
CA MET A 264 -9.05 1.74 -6.82
C MET A 264 -10.02 1.28 -5.71
N ASN A 265 -11.32 1.50 -5.92
CA ASN A 265 -12.35 1.04 -5.00
C ASN A 265 -12.50 -0.48 -5.09
N VAL A 266 -12.81 -1.13 -3.97
CA VAL A 266 -13.01 -2.58 -3.93
C VAL A 266 -14.28 -2.94 -3.16
N GLN A 267 -15.12 -3.76 -3.78
CA GLN A 267 -16.33 -4.34 -3.20
C GLN A 267 -16.08 -5.83 -2.99
N VAL A 268 -16.16 -6.31 -1.74
CA VAL A 268 -15.94 -7.71 -1.37
C VAL A 268 -17.20 -8.30 -0.76
N LEU A 269 -17.68 -9.40 -1.34
CA LEU A 269 -18.85 -10.13 -0.88
C LEU A 269 -18.45 -11.58 -0.54
N PRO A 270 -18.10 -11.87 0.73
CA PRO A 270 -17.81 -13.21 1.18
C PRO A 270 -19.09 -13.95 1.59
N ARG A 271 -19.22 -15.21 1.17
CA ARG A 271 -20.38 -16.07 1.37
C ARG A 271 -19.93 -17.46 1.82
N ILE A 272 -20.39 -17.89 2.98
CA ILE A 272 -20.20 -19.28 3.41
C ILE A 272 -21.17 -20.15 2.59
N GLU A 273 -20.64 -20.90 1.63
CA GLU A 273 -21.43 -21.83 0.81
C GLU A 273 -21.88 -23.02 1.66
N LYS A 274 -20.97 -23.56 2.48
CA LYS A 274 -21.25 -24.74 3.30
C LYS A 274 -20.31 -24.89 4.49
N ILE A 275 -20.84 -25.36 5.62
CA ILE A 275 -20.04 -25.91 6.71
C ILE A 275 -20.30 -27.42 6.76
N LEU A 276 -19.32 -28.21 6.33
CA LEU A 276 -19.31 -29.66 6.50
C LEU A 276 -18.67 -29.99 7.85
N PHE A 277 -19.26 -30.92 8.60
CA PHE A 277 -18.74 -31.33 9.91
C PHE A 277 -18.96 -32.82 10.18
N HIS A 278 -18.07 -33.39 10.99
CA HIS A 278 -18.13 -34.75 11.49
C HIS A 278 -17.63 -34.78 12.95
N LEU A 279 -18.40 -35.43 13.82
CA LEU A 279 -18.06 -35.63 15.23
C LEU A 279 -17.31 -36.96 15.38
N THR A 280 -16.22 -36.97 16.13
CA THR A 280 -15.45 -38.19 16.45
C THR A 280 -16.20 -39.11 17.42
N ASP A 281 -15.86 -40.41 17.41
CA ASP A 281 -16.53 -41.43 18.23
C ASP A 281 -16.40 -41.21 19.76
N ASP A 282 -15.41 -40.42 20.19
CA ASP A 282 -15.23 -40.01 21.59
C ASP A 282 -16.14 -38.84 22.01
N GLY A 283 -16.84 -38.22 21.06
CA GLY A 283 -17.72 -37.06 21.28
C GLY A 283 -16.99 -35.75 21.59
N PHE A 284 -15.65 -35.71 21.62
CA PHE A 284 -14.89 -34.52 22.04
C PHE A 284 -14.43 -33.63 20.88
N PHE A 285 -14.27 -34.17 19.67
CA PHE A 285 -13.68 -33.42 18.55
C PHE A 285 -14.61 -33.35 17.33
N VAL A 286 -14.65 -32.18 16.70
CA VAL A 286 -15.40 -31.95 15.46
C VAL A 286 -14.42 -31.64 14.34
N GLN A 287 -14.28 -32.56 13.39
CA GLN A 287 -13.64 -32.26 12.11
C GLN A 287 -14.59 -31.35 11.31
N GLN A 288 -14.07 -30.23 10.79
CA GLN A 288 -14.88 -29.21 10.11
C GLN A 288 -14.18 -28.73 8.84
N LYS A 289 -14.97 -28.52 7.78
CA LYS A 289 -14.53 -27.96 6.50
C LYS A 289 -15.51 -26.88 6.08
N ILE A 290 -15.05 -25.64 6.09
CA ILE A 290 -15.85 -24.46 5.73
C ILE A 290 -15.50 -24.12 4.28
N ILE A 291 -16.50 -24.17 3.40
CA ILE A 291 -16.39 -23.71 2.02
C ILE A 291 -16.82 -22.24 2.01
N LEU A 292 -15.86 -21.36 1.82
CA LEU A 292 -16.04 -19.91 1.78
C LEU A 292 -15.82 -19.43 0.35
N GLU A 293 -16.87 -18.94 -0.28
CA GLU A 293 -16.82 -18.24 -1.56
C GLU A 293 -16.55 -16.76 -1.30
N ILE A 294 -15.60 -16.15 -2.02
CA ILE A 294 -15.30 -14.73 -1.91
C ILE A 294 -15.41 -14.13 -3.31
N PHE A 295 -16.41 -13.29 -3.52
CA PHE A 295 -16.52 -12.44 -4.71
C PHE A 295 -15.84 -11.10 -4.45
N VAL A 296 -15.09 -10.62 -5.43
CA VAL A 296 -14.40 -9.32 -5.43
C VAL A 296 -14.72 -8.59 -6.73
N LYS A 297 -14.92 -7.28 -6.62
CA LYS A 297 -15.07 -6.36 -7.73
C LYS A 297 -14.23 -5.11 -7.49
N VAL A 298 -13.44 -4.72 -8.49
CA VAL A 298 -12.62 -3.50 -8.47
C VAL A 298 -13.25 -2.47 -9.40
N THR A 299 -13.47 -1.26 -8.89
CA THR A 299 -14.09 -0.15 -9.63
C THR A 299 -13.35 1.17 -9.42
N GLN A 300 -13.44 2.07 -10.40
CA GLN A 300 -12.91 3.42 -10.30
C GLN A 300 -13.94 4.44 -10.77
N PHE A 301 -13.89 5.66 -10.24
CA PHE A 301 -14.67 6.77 -10.78
C PHE A 301 -13.87 7.45 -11.89
N VAL A 302 -14.45 7.51 -13.09
CA VAL A 302 -13.88 8.23 -14.24
C VAL A 302 -14.85 9.30 -14.71
N GLN A 303 -14.32 10.34 -15.35
CA GLN A 303 -15.10 11.23 -16.19
C GLN A 303 -14.98 10.76 -17.63
N VAL A 304 -16.12 10.47 -18.25
CA VAL A 304 -16.16 9.92 -19.60
C VAL A 304 -17.29 10.56 -20.39
N GLY A 305 -17.00 10.89 -21.64
CA GLY A 305 -18.00 11.27 -22.62
C GLY A 305 -18.70 10.02 -23.17
N LEU A 306 -20.02 10.07 -23.33
CA LEU A 306 -20.82 8.95 -23.86
C LEU A 306 -21.43 9.26 -25.22
N ALA A 307 -21.67 8.22 -26.02
CA ALA A 307 -22.46 8.30 -27.24
C ALA A 307 -23.95 8.03 -26.94
N LEU A 308 -24.84 8.94 -27.34
CA LEU A 308 -26.28 8.72 -27.29
C LEU A 308 -26.72 7.64 -28.28
N GLY A 309 -27.84 6.95 -28.00
CA GLY A 309 -28.32 5.85 -28.83
C GLY A 309 -29.67 5.27 -28.40
N THR A 310 -29.99 4.07 -28.89
CA THR A 310 -31.29 3.40 -28.65
C THR A 310 -31.28 2.43 -27.46
N GLY A 311 -30.30 2.56 -26.55
CA GLY A 311 -30.17 1.69 -25.39
C GLY A 311 -31.15 1.99 -24.24
N PRO A 312 -30.89 1.44 -23.04
CA PRO A 312 -31.70 1.74 -21.85
C PRO A 312 -31.66 3.23 -21.53
N LEU A 313 -32.72 3.70 -20.86
CA LEU A 313 -32.74 5.03 -20.26
C LEU A 313 -31.92 4.96 -18.96
N LEU A 314 -30.85 5.73 -18.87
CA LEU A 314 -29.94 5.73 -17.73
C LEU A 314 -30.05 7.07 -16.99
N LEU A 315 -30.07 7.01 -15.66
CA LEU A 315 -29.90 8.17 -14.79
C LEU A 315 -28.40 8.36 -14.55
N LEU A 316 -27.84 9.45 -15.11
CA LEU A 316 -26.41 9.67 -15.22
C LEU A 316 -26.00 10.99 -14.55
N PRO A 317 -24.96 11.01 -13.69
CA PRO A 317 -24.43 12.24 -13.11
C PRO A 317 -23.56 12.98 -14.14
N ARG A 318 -24.17 13.89 -14.90
CA ARG A 318 -23.47 14.82 -15.79
C ARG A 318 -22.60 15.74 -14.96
N VAL A 319 -21.35 15.95 -15.35
CA VAL A 319 -20.50 16.99 -14.76
C VAL A 319 -20.93 18.34 -15.33
N VAL A 320 -21.31 19.26 -14.44
CA VAL A 320 -21.71 20.63 -14.80
C VAL A 320 -20.49 21.56 -14.76
N GLY A 321 -19.64 21.41 -13.75
CA GLY A 321 -18.40 22.15 -13.60
C GLY A 321 -17.51 21.54 -12.52
N GLU A 322 -16.22 21.83 -12.57
CA GLU A 322 -15.26 21.43 -11.54
C GLU A 322 -14.11 22.42 -11.44
N GLY A 323 -13.47 22.47 -10.27
CA GLY A 323 -12.37 23.39 -10.03
C GLY A 323 -11.62 23.09 -8.74
N VAL A 324 -10.33 23.38 -8.76
CA VAL A 324 -9.47 23.45 -7.58
C VAL A 324 -9.25 24.91 -7.25
N LYS A 325 -9.29 25.28 -5.97
CA LYS A 325 -8.79 26.57 -5.51
C LYS A 325 -8.07 26.41 -4.16
N GLN A 326 -7.01 27.17 -4.00
CA GLN A 326 -6.23 27.23 -2.76
C GLN A 326 -6.50 28.56 -2.03
N GLU A 327 -6.51 28.53 -0.71
CA GLU A 327 -6.70 29.68 0.19
C GLU A 327 -5.58 29.70 1.23
N LEU A 328 -5.01 30.88 1.50
CA LEU A 328 -3.94 31.07 2.49
C LEU A 328 -4.50 31.73 3.75
N VAL A 329 -4.70 30.92 4.79
CA VAL A 329 -5.19 31.40 6.09
C VAL A 329 -4.00 31.71 6.99
N GLU A 330 -3.65 33.00 7.10
CA GLU A 330 -2.68 33.50 8.08
C GLU A 330 -3.39 33.93 9.38
N ASN A 331 -2.90 33.46 10.53
CA ASN A 331 -3.35 33.92 11.85
C ASN A 331 -2.15 34.16 12.79
N LEU A 332 -2.35 34.98 13.82
CA LEU A 332 -1.42 35.18 14.93
C LEU A 332 -2.11 34.73 16.22
N LEU A 333 -1.68 33.60 16.78
CA LEU A 333 -2.21 33.06 18.03
C LEU A 333 -1.37 33.53 19.22
N THR A 334 -2.03 33.96 20.30
CA THR A 334 -1.40 34.03 21.62
C THR A 334 -1.41 32.65 22.29
N LEU A 335 -0.23 32.12 22.58
CA LEU A 335 -0.10 30.87 23.34
C LEU A 335 -0.49 31.10 24.80
N SER A 336 -1.14 30.11 25.42
CA SER A 336 -1.61 30.17 26.81
C SER A 336 -0.47 30.21 27.83
N GLU A 337 0.72 29.74 27.45
CA GLU A 337 1.93 29.63 28.26
C GLU A 337 3.14 30.02 27.41
N PRO A 338 4.18 30.67 27.97
CA PRO A 338 5.38 31.03 27.22
C PRO A 338 6.13 29.80 26.68
N ALA A 339 6.25 29.71 25.35
CA ALA A 339 7.00 28.68 24.64
C ALA A 339 8.49 29.05 24.47
N LEU A 340 9.34 28.03 24.61
CA LEU A 340 10.74 28.02 24.15
C LEU A 340 10.83 27.69 22.65
N LYS A 341 9.99 26.76 22.18
CA LYS A 341 9.83 26.41 20.76
C LYS A 341 8.47 25.76 20.49
N VAL A 342 8.00 25.83 19.25
CA VAL A 342 6.94 24.95 18.72
C VAL A 342 7.59 23.72 18.09
N ASP A 343 6.95 22.56 18.23
CA ASP A 343 7.48 21.26 17.77
C ASP A 343 6.75 20.79 16.51
N GLU A 344 5.42 20.75 16.55
CA GLU A 344 4.56 20.46 15.39
C GLU A 344 3.19 21.17 15.52
N ILE A 345 2.52 21.38 14.40
CA ILE A 345 1.10 21.75 14.36
C ILE A 345 0.39 20.73 13.48
N ARG A 346 -0.65 20.07 14.01
CA ARG A 346 -1.52 19.15 13.27
C ARG A 346 -2.83 19.83 13.01
N GLY A 347 -3.29 19.82 11.76
CA GLY A 347 -4.57 20.41 11.38
C GLY A 347 -5.50 19.39 10.72
N GLU A 348 -6.79 19.57 10.92
CA GLU A 348 -7.86 18.91 10.17
C GLU A 348 -8.97 19.91 9.83
N ILE A 349 -9.83 19.57 8.88
CA ILE A 349 -10.93 20.43 8.42
C ILE A 349 -12.25 19.85 8.94
N ARG A 350 -13.01 20.67 9.66
CA ARG A 350 -14.30 20.34 10.28
C ARG A 350 -15.40 21.26 9.77
N ASP A 351 -16.63 20.89 10.09
CA ASP A 351 -17.83 21.73 9.98
C ASP A 351 -17.98 22.39 8.59
N LEU A 352 -17.78 21.56 7.55
CA LEU A 352 -17.75 21.99 6.16
C LEU A 352 -19.17 22.27 5.65
N GLU A 353 -19.46 23.54 5.38
CA GLU A 353 -20.71 24.01 4.80
C GLU A 353 -20.50 24.47 3.35
N THR A 354 -21.52 24.34 2.52
CA THR A 354 -21.45 24.70 1.09
C THR A 354 -22.71 25.40 0.62
N GLU A 355 -22.57 26.57 0.02
CA GLU A 355 -23.67 27.28 -0.64
C GLU A 355 -23.42 27.34 -2.16
N VAL A 356 -24.48 27.08 -2.94
CA VAL A 356 -24.46 27.24 -4.40
C VAL A 356 -25.20 28.51 -4.78
N ILE A 357 -24.53 29.39 -5.50
CA ILE A 357 -25.13 30.54 -6.18
C ILE A 357 -24.85 30.41 -7.70
N PRO A 358 -25.53 31.17 -8.58
CA PRO A 358 -25.26 31.08 -10.02
C PRO A 358 -23.78 31.30 -10.35
N ASP A 359 -23.22 30.37 -11.12
CA ASP A 359 -21.82 30.32 -11.58
C ASP A 359 -20.74 30.23 -10.48
N LYS A 360 -21.10 30.04 -9.19
CA LYS A 360 -20.12 29.96 -8.08
C LYS A 360 -20.54 29.01 -6.96
N VAL A 361 -19.55 28.37 -6.34
CA VAL A 361 -19.72 27.62 -5.08
C VAL A 361 -18.95 28.34 -3.97
N ILE A 362 -19.63 28.57 -2.86
CA ILE A 362 -19.04 29.02 -1.60
C ILE A 362 -18.79 27.76 -0.76
N VAL A 363 -17.56 27.58 -0.30
CA VAL A 363 -17.20 26.54 0.67
C VAL A 363 -16.74 27.23 1.95
N GLN A 364 -17.29 26.84 3.08
CA GLN A 364 -16.96 27.35 4.41
C GLN A 364 -16.61 26.19 5.33
N GLY A 365 -15.81 26.44 6.37
CA GLY A 365 -15.52 25.43 7.38
C GLY A 365 -14.54 25.92 8.42
N VAL A 366 -14.12 25.01 9.30
CA VAL A 366 -13.20 25.30 10.40
C VAL A 366 -11.92 24.48 10.23
N ILE A 367 -10.77 25.16 10.22
CA ILE A 367 -9.46 24.55 10.37
C ILE A 367 -9.23 24.34 11.86
N HIS A 368 -9.46 23.12 12.34
CA HIS A 368 -9.14 22.73 13.71
C HIS A 368 -7.67 22.36 13.80
N LYS A 369 -6.92 23.03 14.68
CA LYS A 369 -5.47 22.84 14.84
C LYS A 369 -5.14 22.43 16.26
N GLN A 370 -4.23 21.47 16.38
CA GLN A 370 -3.58 21.09 17.63
C GLN A 370 -2.09 21.45 17.53
N ILE A 371 -1.67 22.43 18.32
CA ILE A 371 -0.33 23.01 18.35
C ILE A 371 0.43 22.37 19.49
N PHE A 372 1.56 21.73 19.21
CA PHE A 372 2.42 21.10 20.21
C PHE A 372 3.70 21.94 20.38
N PHE A 373 4.01 22.30 21.63
CA PHE A 373 5.12 23.21 21.94
C PHE A 373 5.80 22.84 23.26
N VAL A 374 6.99 23.37 23.48
CA VAL A 374 7.76 23.22 24.71
C VAL A 374 7.78 24.55 25.45
N ASP A 375 7.42 24.57 26.74
CA ASP A 375 7.45 25.79 27.56
C ASP A 375 8.89 26.18 27.99
N LEU A 376 9.03 27.33 28.66
CA LEU A 376 10.33 27.79 29.18
C LEU A 376 10.89 26.86 30.28
N GLU A 377 10.04 26.09 30.94
CA GLU A 377 10.35 25.08 31.94
C GLU A 377 10.70 23.69 31.34
N ASN A 378 10.75 23.56 30.01
CA ASN A 378 10.99 22.33 29.23
C ASN A 378 9.90 21.23 29.30
N ASN A 379 8.67 21.57 29.68
CA ASN A 379 7.52 20.66 29.57
C ASN A 379 6.93 20.72 28.15
N ALA A 380 6.56 19.55 27.62
CA ALA A 380 5.74 19.47 26.40
C ALA A 380 4.28 19.82 26.73
N ARG A 381 3.69 20.72 25.93
CA ARG A 381 2.31 21.20 26.05
C ARG A 381 1.60 21.15 24.71
N HIS A 382 0.27 21.26 24.75
CA HIS A 382 -0.54 21.43 23.55
C HIS A 382 -1.63 22.50 23.73
N GLN A 383 -2.00 23.16 22.65
CA GLN A 383 -3.12 24.11 22.59
C GLN A 383 -3.96 23.83 21.34
N ALA A 384 -5.28 23.86 21.50
CA ALA A 384 -6.24 23.77 20.40
C ALA A 384 -6.56 25.18 19.88
N GLU A 385 -6.78 25.30 18.58
CA GLU A 385 -7.20 26.54 17.91
C GLU A 385 -8.13 26.22 16.73
N ASP A 386 -9.31 26.83 16.71
CA ASP A 386 -10.27 26.74 15.60
C ASP A 386 -10.21 28.03 14.78
N VAL A 387 -9.93 27.92 13.48
CA VAL A 387 -9.90 29.07 12.55
C VAL A 387 -10.91 28.87 11.42
N PRO A 388 -11.96 29.70 11.31
CA PRO A 388 -12.88 29.61 10.19
C PRO A 388 -12.23 30.07 8.89
N PHE A 389 -12.56 29.40 7.78
CA PHE A 389 -12.19 29.81 6.43
C PHE A 389 -13.43 29.87 5.52
N SER A 390 -13.35 30.65 4.45
CA SER A 390 -14.40 30.77 3.43
C SER A 390 -13.75 30.97 2.07
N LEU A 391 -14.23 30.22 1.08
CA LEU A 391 -13.61 30.11 -0.23
C LEU A 391 -14.67 30.15 -1.34
N PHE A 392 -14.48 31.06 -2.29
CA PHE A 392 -15.32 31.19 -3.48
C PHE A 392 -14.64 30.52 -4.68
N LEU A 393 -15.25 29.47 -5.22
CA LEU A 393 -14.83 28.82 -6.47
C LEU A 393 -15.78 29.24 -7.60
N ASP A 394 -15.21 29.78 -8.68
CA ASP A 394 -15.94 30.13 -9.89
C ASP A 394 -16.17 28.87 -10.74
N LEU A 395 -17.42 28.44 -10.88
CA LEU A 395 -17.83 27.23 -11.61
C LEU A 395 -18.97 27.58 -12.58
N PRO A 396 -18.67 28.08 -13.79
CA PRO A 396 -19.68 28.50 -14.75
C PRO A 396 -20.69 27.40 -15.10
N GLY A 397 -21.96 27.77 -15.23
CA GLY A 397 -23.08 26.85 -15.50
C GLY A 397 -23.66 26.17 -14.26
N VAL A 398 -23.04 26.30 -13.08
CA VAL A 398 -23.57 25.77 -11.82
C VAL A 398 -24.76 26.62 -11.33
N VAL A 399 -25.81 25.94 -10.85
CA VAL A 399 -27.04 26.54 -10.33
C VAL A 399 -27.47 25.89 -9.00
N PRO A 400 -28.25 26.56 -8.14
CA PRO A 400 -28.73 25.98 -6.89
C PRO A 400 -29.50 24.67 -7.10
N GLY A 401 -29.13 23.61 -6.36
CA GLY A 401 -29.73 22.29 -6.46
C GLY A 401 -28.94 21.24 -7.25
N VAL A 402 -27.73 21.55 -7.73
CA VAL A 402 -26.78 20.52 -8.20
C VAL A 402 -26.22 19.69 -7.04
N ASP A 403 -25.84 18.45 -7.34
CA ASP A 403 -25.14 17.55 -6.41
C ASP A 403 -23.65 17.92 -6.36
N LEU A 404 -23.19 18.52 -5.25
CA LEU A 404 -21.78 18.87 -5.02
C LEU A 404 -20.98 17.73 -4.40
N GLN A 405 -19.72 17.61 -4.82
CA GLN A 405 -18.70 16.80 -4.17
C GLN A 405 -17.51 17.70 -3.85
N VAL A 406 -17.23 17.89 -2.55
CA VAL A 406 -16.17 18.77 -2.06
C VAL A 406 -15.11 17.94 -1.35
N HIS A 407 -13.86 18.12 -1.76
CA HIS A 407 -12.69 17.42 -1.26
C HIS A 407 -11.68 18.47 -0.74
N PRO A 408 -11.80 18.89 0.54
CA PRO A 408 -10.87 19.82 1.15
C PRO A 408 -9.62 19.10 1.66
N ARG A 409 -8.46 19.77 1.60
CA ARG A 409 -7.15 19.25 1.98
C ARG A 409 -6.29 20.37 2.55
N ILE A 410 -5.55 20.10 3.62
CA ILE A 410 -4.45 20.96 4.05
C ILE A 410 -3.20 20.53 3.28
N GLU A 411 -2.61 21.44 2.51
CA GLU A 411 -1.35 21.18 1.80
C GLU A 411 -0.14 21.36 2.73
N GLY A 412 -0.21 22.34 3.62
CA GLY A 412 0.87 22.64 4.57
C GLY A 412 0.44 23.61 5.66
N ILE A 413 1.14 23.52 6.80
CA ILE A 413 1.04 24.45 7.92
C ILE A 413 2.45 24.97 8.20
N PHE A 414 2.70 26.24 7.88
CA PHE A 414 3.94 26.92 8.17
C PHE A 414 3.75 27.79 9.41
N PHE A 415 4.75 27.85 10.30
CA PHE A 415 4.63 28.59 11.56
C PHE A 415 5.96 29.22 12.00
N GLU A 416 5.84 30.32 12.74
CA GLU A 416 6.95 31.13 13.24
C GLU A 416 6.60 31.62 14.65
N LEU A 417 7.44 31.29 15.64
CA LEU A 417 7.30 31.78 17.01
C LEU A 417 7.92 33.19 17.08
N VAL A 418 7.09 34.21 16.93
CA VAL A 418 7.48 35.64 16.80
C VAL A 418 7.97 36.19 18.15
N SER A 419 7.35 35.75 19.23
CA SER A 419 7.80 35.94 20.61
C SER A 419 7.42 34.70 21.42
N SER A 420 7.90 34.55 22.65
CA SER A 420 7.59 33.37 23.49
C SER A 420 6.09 33.12 23.66
N THR A 421 5.22 34.13 23.48
CA THR A 421 3.76 33.98 23.57
C THR A 421 3.01 34.21 22.26
N GLU A 422 3.68 34.53 21.14
CA GLU A 422 3.02 34.87 19.87
C GLU A 422 3.48 33.95 18.74
N LEU A 423 2.54 33.16 18.21
CA LEU A 423 2.77 32.17 17.17
C LEU A 423 2.06 32.59 15.88
N ARG A 424 2.83 33.04 14.87
CA ARG A 424 2.33 33.25 13.51
C ARG A 424 2.16 31.90 12.83
N GLN A 425 1.05 31.72 12.13
CA GLN A 425 0.70 30.49 11.43
C GLN A 425 0.14 30.81 10.06
N LYS A 426 0.47 29.97 9.07
CA LYS A 426 0.04 30.07 7.67
C LYS A 426 -0.40 28.70 7.21
N VAL A 427 -1.70 28.50 7.06
CA VAL A 427 -2.29 27.25 6.55
C VAL A 427 -2.64 27.43 5.08
N VAL A 428 -2.15 26.53 4.23
CA VAL A 428 -2.60 26.42 2.84
C VAL A 428 -3.70 25.37 2.78
N VAL A 429 -4.93 25.80 2.50
CA VAL A 429 -6.08 24.92 2.28
C VAL A 429 -6.37 24.84 0.79
N GLU A 430 -6.25 23.65 0.22
CA GLU A 430 -6.75 23.34 -1.11
C GLU A 430 -8.17 22.77 -1.01
N VAL A 431 -9.07 23.23 -1.88
CA VAL A 431 -10.40 22.64 -2.02
C VAL A 431 -10.65 22.31 -3.48
N PHE A 432 -10.90 21.04 -3.75
CA PHE A 432 -11.46 20.58 -5.01
C PHE A 432 -12.98 20.46 -4.91
N VAL A 433 -13.71 21.07 -5.85
CA VAL A 433 -15.17 20.95 -5.98
C VAL A 433 -15.50 20.35 -7.35
N LYS A 434 -16.39 19.37 -7.37
CA LYS A 434 -17.02 18.83 -8.58
C LYS A 434 -18.54 18.94 -8.44
N ALA A 435 -19.17 19.66 -9.36
CA ALA A 435 -20.62 19.81 -9.44
C ALA A 435 -21.20 18.83 -10.46
N THR A 436 -22.20 18.06 -10.05
CA THR A 436 -22.88 17.07 -10.90
C THR A 436 -24.40 17.26 -10.89
N GLU A 437 -25.04 16.85 -11.98
CA GLU A 437 -26.49 16.88 -12.16
C GLU A 437 -26.97 15.53 -12.68
N ALA A 438 -27.89 14.89 -11.97
CA ALA A 438 -28.50 13.65 -12.42
C ALA A 438 -29.53 13.90 -13.55
N ILE A 439 -29.13 13.59 -14.80
CA ILE A 439 -30.00 13.68 -16.00
C ILE A 439 -30.37 12.28 -16.50
N GLN A 440 -31.47 12.17 -17.26
CA GLN A 440 -31.90 10.89 -17.86
C GLN A 440 -31.62 10.89 -19.37
N GLU A 441 -30.80 9.94 -19.84
CA GLU A 441 -30.39 9.86 -21.25
C GLU A 441 -30.36 8.42 -21.77
N ARG A 442 -30.51 8.25 -23.09
CA ARG A 442 -30.37 6.93 -23.75
C ARG A 442 -29.00 6.79 -24.38
N VAL A 443 -28.23 5.82 -23.90
CA VAL A 443 -26.82 5.63 -24.29
C VAL A 443 -26.67 4.43 -25.23
N ALA A 444 -25.71 4.49 -26.14
CA ALA A 444 -25.35 3.36 -26.98
C ALA A 444 -24.57 2.29 -26.17
N ILE A 445 -25.07 1.05 -26.19
CA ILE A 445 -24.35 -0.14 -25.69
C ILE A 445 -23.51 -0.70 -26.83
N GLY A 446 -22.27 -1.11 -26.55
CA GLY A 446 -21.34 -1.61 -27.56
C GLY A 446 -20.00 -2.05 -27.00
N THR A 447 -18.95 -2.04 -27.84
CA THR A 447 -17.59 -2.49 -27.48
C THR A 447 -16.81 -1.40 -26.72
N GLY A 448 -17.34 -0.96 -25.59
CA GLY A 448 -16.69 0.00 -24.68
C GLY A 448 -16.53 -0.56 -23.25
N PRO A 449 -15.96 0.22 -22.32
CA PRO A 449 -15.73 -0.21 -20.95
C PRO A 449 -17.04 -0.55 -20.21
N LEU A 450 -16.97 -1.49 -19.27
CA LEU A 450 -18.09 -1.87 -18.43
C LEU A 450 -18.33 -0.81 -17.34
N TYR A 451 -19.51 -0.21 -17.30
CA TYR A 451 -19.89 0.77 -16.28
C TYR A 451 -21.03 0.27 -15.41
N LYS A 452 -20.95 0.57 -14.11
CA LYS A 452 -22.03 0.40 -13.14
C LYS A 452 -22.88 1.67 -13.14
N VAL A 453 -24.12 1.55 -13.58
CA VAL A 453 -25.03 2.68 -13.86
C VAL A 453 -26.45 2.38 -13.36
N GLN A 454 -27.24 3.44 -13.16
CA GLN A 454 -28.65 3.32 -12.79
C GLN A 454 -29.52 3.33 -14.06
N GLN A 455 -30.14 2.20 -14.40
CA GLN A 455 -31.20 2.19 -15.41
C GLN A 455 -32.51 2.67 -14.80
N VAL A 456 -33.20 3.59 -15.47
CA VAL A 456 -34.55 4.03 -15.10
C VAL A 456 -35.55 2.95 -15.48
N ILE A 457 -36.30 2.49 -14.47
CA ILE A 457 -37.38 1.50 -14.60
C ILE A 457 -38.73 2.21 -14.70
N GLY A 458 -38.92 3.27 -13.89
CA GLY A 458 -40.11 4.12 -13.95
C GLY A 458 -39.90 5.44 -13.21
N GLU A 459 -40.62 6.47 -13.64
CA GLU A 459 -40.70 7.77 -12.97
C GLU A 459 -42.17 8.15 -12.78
N GLY A 460 -42.48 8.83 -11.67
CA GLY A 460 -43.83 9.26 -11.34
C GLY A 460 -43.83 10.41 -10.35
N GLU A 461 -44.86 11.24 -10.42
CA GLU A 461 -45.02 12.42 -9.58
C GLU A 461 -46.39 12.45 -8.87
N LYS A 462 -46.46 13.10 -7.71
CA LYS A 462 -47.70 13.26 -6.96
C LYS A 462 -47.65 14.46 -6.01
N GLN A 463 -48.67 15.31 -6.07
CA GLN A 463 -48.92 16.32 -5.04
C GLN A 463 -49.79 15.76 -3.92
N ILE A 464 -49.56 16.22 -2.69
CA ILE A 464 -50.49 16.08 -1.56
C ILE A 464 -50.85 17.45 -0.99
N LEU A 465 -52.09 17.59 -0.54
CA LEU A 465 -52.56 18.74 0.23
C LEU A 465 -52.79 18.30 1.68
N ASN A 466 -51.97 18.82 2.60
CA ASN A 466 -52.16 18.66 4.03
C ASN A 466 -52.89 19.88 4.59
N GLU A 467 -54.16 19.74 4.96
CA GLU A 467 -54.90 20.75 5.73
C GLU A 467 -54.93 20.38 7.22
N SER A 468 -54.45 21.28 8.08
CA SER A 468 -54.54 21.11 9.55
C SER A 468 -55.06 22.38 10.24
N LEU A 469 -55.52 22.21 11.47
CA LEU A 469 -55.89 23.29 12.40
C LEU A 469 -54.95 23.17 13.61
N LEU A 470 -54.07 24.16 13.76
CA LEU A 470 -53.15 24.25 14.90
C LEU A 470 -53.74 25.17 15.97
N THR A 471 -53.75 24.70 17.21
CA THR A 471 -53.96 25.56 18.38
C THR A 471 -52.62 26.17 18.78
N LEU A 472 -52.54 27.50 18.84
CA LEU A 472 -51.37 28.20 19.34
C LEU A 472 -51.32 28.14 20.88
N GLU A 473 -50.12 27.98 21.44
CA GLU A 473 -49.89 28.00 22.90
C GLU A 473 -50.21 29.36 23.54
N ARG A 474 -50.19 30.44 22.75
CA ARG A 474 -50.46 31.82 23.19
C ARG A 474 -51.38 32.54 22.20
N PRO A 475 -52.23 33.47 22.66
CA PRO A 475 -53.05 34.30 21.78
C PRO A 475 -52.18 35.24 20.92
N ALA A 476 -52.46 35.27 19.63
CA ALA A 476 -51.73 36.00 18.61
C ALA A 476 -52.58 37.09 17.95
N LEU A 477 -51.93 38.19 17.57
CA LEU A 477 -52.51 39.23 16.70
C LEU A 477 -52.41 38.84 15.22
N LYS A 478 -51.33 38.11 14.85
CA LYS A 478 -51.08 37.59 13.51
C LYS A 478 -50.01 36.49 13.54
N VAL A 479 -50.07 35.58 12.57
CA VAL A 479 -48.92 34.76 12.17
C VAL A 479 -48.00 35.63 11.30
N ARG A 480 -46.68 35.56 11.50
CA ARG A 480 -45.66 36.25 10.68
C ARG A 480 -45.33 35.40 9.46
N GLU A 481 -44.94 34.16 9.68
CA GLU A 481 -44.60 33.17 8.64
C GLU A 481 -44.75 31.74 9.18
N ILE A 482 -44.79 30.77 8.28
CA ILE A 482 -44.64 29.35 8.62
C ILE A 482 -43.56 28.80 7.71
N VAL A 483 -42.46 28.35 8.29
CA VAL A 483 -41.40 27.61 7.60
C VAL A 483 -41.72 26.13 7.71
N GLY A 484 -41.57 25.36 6.62
CA GLY A 484 -41.81 23.93 6.62
C GLY A 484 -40.68 23.15 5.97
N GLU A 485 -40.46 21.93 6.42
CA GLU A 485 -39.45 21.00 5.91
C GLU A 485 -39.98 19.55 5.96
N ILE A 486 -39.37 18.66 5.17
CA ILE A 486 -39.71 17.24 5.14
C ILE A 486 -38.63 16.43 5.85
N ARG A 487 -38.95 15.92 7.04
CA ARG A 487 -38.07 15.08 7.87
C ARG A 487 -38.45 13.60 7.79
N SER A 488 -37.50 12.73 8.13
CA SER A 488 -37.71 11.28 8.29
C SER A 488 -38.38 10.61 7.09
N LEU A 489 -38.01 11.04 5.88
CA LEU A 489 -38.56 10.51 4.63
C LEU A 489 -38.05 9.09 4.38
N VAL A 490 -38.98 8.15 4.21
CA VAL A 490 -38.72 6.74 3.90
C VAL A 490 -39.56 6.36 2.68
N ALA A 491 -38.99 5.55 1.79
CA ALA A 491 -39.69 5.01 0.63
C ALA A 491 -39.52 3.49 0.56
N GLU A 492 -40.59 2.78 0.20
CA GLU A 492 -40.61 1.34 -0.02
C GLU A 492 -41.13 1.05 -1.44
N VAL A 493 -40.35 0.30 -2.21
CA VAL A 493 -40.73 -0.14 -3.56
C VAL A 493 -41.50 -1.45 -3.46
N ILE A 494 -42.72 -1.46 -3.97
CA ILE A 494 -43.60 -2.64 -4.06
C ILE A 494 -43.99 -2.87 -5.53
N PRO A 495 -44.64 -3.99 -5.89
CA PRO A 495 -45.07 -4.23 -7.26
C PRO A 495 -45.92 -3.07 -7.81
N ASP A 496 -45.45 -2.48 -8.91
CA ASP A 496 -46.03 -1.36 -9.66
C ASP A 496 -46.28 -0.05 -8.86
N LYS A 497 -45.69 0.12 -7.66
CA LYS A 497 -45.88 1.33 -6.82
C LYS A 497 -44.69 1.62 -5.91
N VAL A 498 -44.56 2.87 -5.49
CA VAL A 498 -43.71 3.28 -4.36
C VAL A 498 -44.58 3.84 -3.26
N ILE A 499 -44.44 3.33 -2.03
CA ILE A 499 -45.00 3.93 -0.82
C ILE A 499 -43.98 4.95 -0.30
N ILE A 500 -44.44 6.15 0.06
CA ILE A 500 -43.61 7.23 0.62
C ILE A 500 -44.21 7.65 1.96
N GLN A 501 -43.41 7.67 3.01
CA GLN A 501 -43.80 8.06 4.38
C GLN A 501 -42.83 9.11 4.92
N GLY A 502 -43.32 10.04 5.75
CA GLY A 502 -42.46 11.05 6.36
C GLY A 502 -43.18 11.96 7.34
N VAL A 503 -42.44 12.97 7.80
CA VAL A 503 -42.94 14.02 8.71
C VAL A 503 -42.78 15.37 8.02
N LEU A 504 -43.88 16.08 7.81
CA LEU A 504 -43.87 17.51 7.51
C LEU A 504 -43.70 18.24 8.84
N HIS A 505 -42.48 18.69 9.13
CA HIS A 505 -42.21 19.56 10.27
C HIS A 505 -42.50 21.01 9.86
N LYS A 506 -43.11 21.78 10.76
CA LYS A 506 -43.46 23.18 10.54
C LYS A 506 -43.06 24.00 11.76
N GLN A 507 -42.43 25.14 11.52
CA GLN A 507 -42.12 26.15 12.52
C GLN A 507 -42.98 27.39 12.24
N ILE A 508 -43.95 27.64 13.11
CA ILE A 508 -44.93 28.72 13.02
C ILE A 508 -44.41 29.89 13.84
N PHE A 509 -44.07 31.01 13.19
CA PHE A 509 -43.68 32.25 13.86
C PHE A 509 -44.87 33.21 13.92
N TYR A 510 -45.18 33.75 15.08
CA TYR A 510 -46.37 34.57 15.31
C TYR A 510 -46.13 35.69 16.33
N ILE A 511 -46.92 36.76 16.23
CA ILE A 511 -46.85 37.90 17.13
C ILE A 511 -47.99 37.78 18.16
N GLY A 512 -47.64 37.71 19.44
CA GLY A 512 -48.59 37.62 20.54
C GLY A 512 -49.42 38.90 20.74
N THR A 513 -50.48 38.82 21.53
CA THR A 513 -51.28 40.01 21.95
C THR A 513 -50.53 40.98 22.87
N ASP A 514 -49.36 40.56 23.36
CA ASP A 514 -48.33 41.37 24.03
C ASP A 514 -47.36 42.08 23.06
N ASN A 515 -47.45 41.81 21.75
CA ASN A 515 -46.52 42.23 20.69
C ASN A 515 -45.12 41.56 20.75
N ILE A 516 -44.98 40.44 21.46
CA ILE A 516 -43.75 39.64 21.46
C ILE A 516 -43.82 38.62 20.31
N GLU A 517 -42.68 38.36 19.65
CA GLU A 517 -42.59 37.26 18.68
C GLU A 517 -42.37 35.93 19.40
N TYR A 518 -43.20 34.95 19.04
CA TYR A 518 -43.14 33.57 19.52
C TYR A 518 -43.02 32.62 18.33
N HIS A 519 -42.47 31.42 18.59
CA HIS A 519 -42.43 30.33 17.64
C HIS A 519 -43.05 29.06 18.24
N GLN A 520 -43.66 28.23 17.42
CA GLN A 520 -44.22 26.93 17.82
C GLN A 520 -44.00 25.89 16.71
N ALA A 521 -43.64 24.67 17.10
CA ALA A 521 -43.42 23.55 16.20
C ALA A 521 -44.69 22.70 16.02
N GLU A 522 -44.88 22.14 14.83
CA GLU A 522 -45.93 21.15 14.53
C GLU A 522 -45.38 20.06 13.59
N ASP A 523 -45.37 18.80 14.05
CA ASP A 523 -45.00 17.61 13.25
C ASP A 523 -46.25 16.92 12.70
N LEU A 524 -46.43 16.94 11.38
CA LEU A 524 -47.53 16.24 10.70
C LEU A 524 -47.01 15.03 9.90
N ARG A 525 -47.36 13.82 10.35
CA ARG A 525 -47.02 12.57 9.65
C ARG A 525 -47.88 12.40 8.40
N PHE A 526 -47.25 12.05 7.28
CA PHE A 526 -47.94 11.74 6.03
C PHE A 526 -47.52 10.36 5.48
N SER A 527 -48.40 9.79 4.66
CA SER A 527 -48.14 8.58 3.88
C SER A 527 -48.88 8.71 2.55
N LEU A 528 -48.19 8.45 1.43
CA LEU A 528 -48.77 8.36 0.10
C LEU A 528 -48.23 7.14 -0.65
N PHE A 529 -48.83 6.84 -1.79
CA PHE A 529 -48.25 5.95 -2.80
C PHE A 529 -48.22 6.67 -4.15
N ILE A 530 -47.18 6.43 -4.95
CA ILE A 530 -47.08 6.83 -6.35
C ILE A 530 -47.16 5.54 -7.18
N ASP A 531 -48.03 5.53 -8.19
CA ASP A 531 -48.21 4.41 -9.10
C ASP A 531 -47.11 4.45 -10.17
N LEU A 532 -46.32 3.37 -10.26
CA LEU A 532 -45.03 3.30 -10.94
C LEU A 532 -44.88 1.91 -11.62
N PRO A 533 -45.48 1.69 -12.80
CA PRO A 533 -45.48 0.39 -13.46
C PRO A 533 -44.07 -0.16 -13.69
N GLY A 534 -43.88 -1.46 -13.46
CA GLY A 534 -42.58 -2.12 -13.54
C GLY A 534 -41.70 -1.99 -12.29
N ALA A 535 -42.09 -1.19 -11.30
CA ALA A 535 -41.44 -1.16 -10.00
C ALA A 535 -41.57 -2.53 -9.29
N LEU A 536 -40.49 -2.98 -8.65
CA LEU A 536 -40.39 -4.27 -7.95
C LEU A 536 -39.64 -4.12 -6.63
N PRO A 537 -39.95 -4.96 -5.61
CA PRO A 537 -39.20 -4.98 -4.36
C PRO A 537 -37.70 -5.23 -4.56
N GLY A 538 -36.86 -4.39 -3.95
CA GLY A 538 -35.40 -4.45 -4.05
C GLY A 538 -34.79 -3.56 -5.14
N LEU A 539 -35.59 -2.88 -5.97
CA LEU A 539 -35.09 -1.79 -6.81
C LEU A 539 -34.74 -0.55 -5.98
N ASN A 540 -33.83 0.28 -6.49
CA ASN A 540 -33.49 1.56 -5.88
C ASN A 540 -34.62 2.57 -6.13
N VAL A 541 -34.82 3.51 -5.21
CA VAL A 541 -35.74 4.63 -5.41
C VAL A 541 -35.15 5.94 -4.89
N THR A 542 -35.23 6.98 -5.71
CA THR A 542 -34.88 8.36 -5.34
C THR A 542 -36.16 9.18 -5.24
N ILE A 543 -36.38 9.83 -4.09
CA ILE A 543 -37.53 10.74 -3.88
C ILE A 543 -37.02 12.18 -3.79
N ARG A 544 -37.60 13.07 -4.59
CA ARG A 544 -37.35 14.51 -4.55
C ARG A 544 -38.62 15.24 -4.08
N PRO A 545 -38.76 15.53 -2.77
CA PRO A 545 -39.88 16.31 -2.25
C PRO A 545 -39.65 17.82 -2.47
N ARG A 546 -40.72 18.57 -2.74
CA ARG A 546 -40.73 20.03 -2.75
C ARG A 546 -41.99 20.55 -2.07
N ILE A 547 -41.84 21.35 -1.02
CA ILE A 547 -42.96 22.13 -0.48
C ILE A 547 -43.18 23.31 -1.43
N GLU A 548 -44.35 23.39 -2.04
CA GLU A 548 -44.64 24.37 -3.09
C GLU A 548 -45.30 25.63 -2.54
N THR A 549 -46.13 25.48 -1.52
CA THR A 549 -46.70 26.61 -0.77
C THR A 549 -47.22 26.18 0.61
N ILE A 550 -47.16 27.10 1.56
CA ILE A 550 -47.78 27.01 2.88
C ILE A 550 -48.76 28.18 3.00
N LEU A 551 -50.04 27.91 2.79
CA LEU A 551 -51.11 28.90 2.97
C LEU A 551 -51.65 28.79 4.39
N PHE A 552 -51.81 29.93 5.08
CA PHE A 552 -52.32 29.95 6.46
C PHE A 552 -53.28 31.10 6.72
N ASN A 553 -54.17 30.91 7.69
CA ASN A 553 -55.10 31.93 8.17
C ASN A 553 -55.30 31.79 9.69
N LEU A 554 -55.24 32.92 10.41
CA LEU A 554 -55.57 32.99 11.83
C LEU A 554 -57.09 33.14 11.98
N GLU A 555 -57.78 32.09 12.39
CA GLU A 555 -59.26 32.05 12.51
C GLU A 555 -59.75 32.60 13.86
N THR A 556 -58.95 32.41 14.91
CA THR A 556 -59.09 33.04 16.23
C THR A 556 -57.69 33.37 16.74
N GLU A 557 -57.56 34.18 17.80
CA GLU A 557 -56.25 34.50 18.41
C GLU A 557 -55.40 33.25 18.72
N THR A 558 -56.00 32.08 18.99
CA THR A 558 -55.29 30.82 19.29
C THR A 558 -55.52 29.73 18.24
N THR A 559 -56.02 30.02 17.04
CA THR A 559 -56.34 28.98 16.03
C THR A 559 -55.87 29.36 14.64
N VAL A 560 -54.93 28.59 14.08
CA VAL A 560 -54.40 28.77 12.73
C VAL A 560 -54.85 27.61 11.83
N ARG A 561 -55.61 27.90 10.79
CA ARG A 561 -55.81 26.98 9.66
C ARG A 561 -54.57 27.02 8.77
N GLN A 562 -54.07 25.86 8.39
CA GLN A 562 -52.91 25.71 7.51
C GLN A 562 -53.23 24.77 6.36
N LYS A 563 -52.67 25.05 5.18
CA LYS A 563 -52.76 24.23 3.97
C LYS A 563 -51.38 24.17 3.32
N VAL A 564 -50.73 23.02 3.40
CA VAL A 564 -49.41 22.78 2.81
C VAL A 564 -49.55 21.90 1.57
N ILE A 565 -49.06 22.39 0.44
CA ILE A 565 -48.96 21.62 -0.80
C ILE A 565 -47.52 21.12 -0.90
N VAL A 566 -47.37 19.80 -0.99
CA VAL A 566 -46.07 19.13 -1.17
C VAL A 566 -46.12 18.29 -2.43
N PHE A 567 -45.22 18.57 -3.36
CA PHE A 567 -44.96 17.78 -4.56
C PHE A 567 -43.89 16.74 -4.27
N PHE A 568 -44.07 15.52 -4.76
CA PHE A 568 -43.08 14.44 -4.72
C PHE A 568 -42.83 13.94 -6.13
N ASN A 569 -41.59 13.99 -6.58
CA ASN A 569 -41.11 13.21 -7.72
C ASN A 569 -40.40 11.95 -7.20
N ALA A 570 -40.61 10.82 -7.88
CA ALA A 570 -40.03 9.53 -7.53
C ALA A 570 -39.49 8.83 -8.78
N ILE A 571 -38.19 8.49 -8.76
CA ILE A 571 -37.51 7.76 -9.84
C ILE A 571 -37.06 6.41 -9.29
N VAL A 572 -37.57 5.32 -9.89
CA VAL A 572 -37.20 3.94 -9.56
C VAL A 572 -36.14 3.46 -10.55
N THR A 573 -35.04 2.92 -10.03
CA THR A 573 -33.87 2.53 -10.81
C THR A 573 -33.29 1.16 -10.45
N GLU A 574 -32.63 0.53 -11.40
CA GLU A 574 -31.88 -0.71 -11.22
C GLU A 574 -30.38 -0.47 -11.42
N THR A 575 -29.53 -0.90 -10.48
CA THR A 575 -28.07 -0.84 -10.62
C THR A 575 -27.59 -1.95 -11.56
N ILE A 576 -27.32 -1.62 -12.82
CA ILE A 576 -26.85 -2.58 -13.83
C ILE A 576 -25.37 -2.40 -14.17
N GLN A 577 -24.76 -3.43 -14.78
CA GLN A 577 -23.43 -3.34 -15.39
C GLN A 577 -23.57 -3.47 -16.91
N VAL A 578 -23.22 -2.44 -17.67
CA VAL A 578 -23.34 -2.44 -19.14
C VAL A 578 -22.12 -1.82 -19.82
N PRO A 579 -21.67 -2.37 -20.97
CA PRO A 579 -20.56 -1.82 -21.73
C PRO A 579 -21.04 -0.65 -22.59
N LEU A 580 -20.63 0.58 -22.24
CA LEU A 580 -21.14 1.81 -22.87
C LEU A 580 -20.14 2.35 -23.90
N VAL A 581 -20.65 2.83 -25.03
CA VAL A 581 -19.84 3.45 -26.08
C VAL A 581 -19.47 4.88 -25.67
N THR A 582 -18.18 5.19 -25.71
CA THR A 582 -17.66 6.53 -25.44
C THR A 582 -17.88 7.47 -26.64
N GLY A 583 -18.11 8.75 -26.38
CA GLY A 583 -18.39 9.76 -27.41
C GLY A 583 -18.51 11.18 -26.83
N ASP A 584 -18.79 12.16 -27.67
CA ASP A 584 -18.51 13.57 -27.34
C ASP A 584 -19.70 14.38 -26.76
N PHE A 585 -20.77 13.73 -26.27
CA PHE A 585 -22.01 14.42 -25.86
C PHE A 585 -21.84 15.31 -24.62
N ALA A 586 -21.45 14.72 -23.49
CA ALA A 586 -21.26 15.38 -22.21
C ALA A 586 -20.41 14.48 -21.31
N LEU A 587 -19.63 15.05 -20.39
CA LEU A 587 -18.86 14.28 -19.41
C LEU A 587 -19.76 13.80 -18.27
N PHE A 588 -19.66 12.51 -17.94
CA PHE A 588 -20.38 11.89 -16.82
C PHE A 588 -19.40 11.28 -15.81
N LYS A 589 -19.66 11.41 -14.50
CA LYS A 589 -18.84 10.78 -13.45
C LYS A 589 -19.34 9.36 -13.18
N LEU A 590 -18.79 8.36 -13.87
CA LEU A 590 -19.28 6.98 -13.81
C LEU A 590 -18.35 6.05 -13.02
N GLU A 591 -18.94 5.04 -12.37
CA GLU A 591 -18.20 3.95 -11.74
C GLU A 591 -17.87 2.90 -12.82
N GLN A 592 -16.64 2.97 -13.36
CA GLN A 592 -16.11 1.97 -14.28
C GLN A 592 -15.74 0.70 -13.50
N VAL A 593 -16.13 -0.46 -14.05
CA VAL A 593 -15.71 -1.77 -13.57
C VAL A 593 -14.40 -2.16 -14.25
N ILE A 594 -13.36 -2.35 -13.46
CA ILE A 594 -12.03 -2.78 -13.94
C ILE A 594 -11.98 -4.29 -14.08
N GLY A 595 -12.51 -5.00 -13.09
CA GLY A 595 -12.70 -6.44 -13.16
C GLY A 595 -13.47 -6.97 -11.96
N GLU A 596 -14.02 -8.17 -12.13
CA GLU A 596 -14.67 -8.95 -11.08
C GLU A 596 -14.16 -10.39 -11.12
N GLY A 597 -14.11 -11.03 -9.96
CA GLY A 597 -13.57 -12.37 -9.81
C GLY A 597 -14.05 -13.01 -8.52
N PHE A 598 -14.21 -14.34 -8.54
CA PHE A 598 -14.59 -15.12 -7.37
C PHE A 598 -13.51 -16.17 -7.07
N ARG A 599 -13.34 -16.48 -5.78
CA ARG A 599 -12.47 -17.57 -5.35
C ARG A 599 -13.11 -18.33 -4.20
N GLN A 600 -13.26 -19.64 -4.38
CA GLN A 600 -13.64 -20.53 -3.31
C GLN A 600 -12.40 -20.92 -2.48
N LEU A 601 -12.55 -20.93 -1.16
CA LEU A 601 -11.51 -21.22 -0.19
C LEU A 601 -12.02 -22.26 0.81
N LEU A 602 -11.25 -23.33 0.97
CA LEU A 602 -11.42 -24.28 2.07
C LEU A 602 -10.78 -23.69 3.33
N VAL A 603 -11.61 -23.12 4.22
CA VAL A 603 -11.20 -22.58 5.51
C VAL A 603 -11.21 -23.70 6.56
N GLU A 604 -10.04 -23.94 7.14
CA GLU A 604 -9.77 -24.99 8.13
C GLU A 604 -8.99 -24.39 9.30
N ARG A 605 -9.19 -24.92 10.52
CA ARG A 605 -8.38 -24.52 11.68
C ARG A 605 -6.96 -25.08 11.55
N ARG A 606 -6.08 -24.26 10.98
CA ARG A 606 -4.64 -24.51 10.90
C ARG A 606 -3.97 -23.86 12.09
N GLU A 607 -3.46 -24.67 13.00
CA GLU A 607 -2.49 -24.19 13.97
C GLU A 607 -1.20 -23.85 13.20
N ARG A 608 -0.65 -22.65 13.39
CA ARG A 608 0.78 -22.46 13.09
C ARG A 608 1.50 -23.41 14.04
N ILE A 609 2.10 -24.48 13.52
CA ILE A 609 3.10 -25.25 14.26
C ILE A 609 4.02 -24.20 14.90
N PRO A 610 4.14 -24.15 16.24
CA PRO A 610 4.99 -23.15 16.87
C PRO A 610 6.36 -23.28 16.23
N ALA A 611 6.84 -22.19 15.61
CA ALA A 611 8.17 -22.21 15.02
C ALA A 611 9.12 -22.64 16.15
N PRO A 612 9.92 -23.72 15.96
CA PRO A 612 10.82 -24.17 17.01
C PRO A 612 11.66 -22.96 17.40
N VAL A 613 11.92 -22.75 18.69
CA VAL A 613 12.52 -21.49 19.18
C VAL A 613 13.87 -21.28 18.50
N VAL A 614 13.87 -20.48 17.43
CA VAL A 614 14.99 -20.36 16.50
C VAL A 614 16.08 -19.55 17.19
N ARG A 615 17.02 -20.27 17.77
CA ARG A 615 18.25 -19.76 18.35
C ARG A 615 19.34 -19.91 17.28
N ASN A 616 19.51 -18.87 16.47
CA ASN A 616 20.57 -18.86 15.47
C ASN A 616 21.83 -18.24 16.05
N VAL A 617 22.94 -18.95 15.87
CA VAL A 617 24.30 -18.40 15.98
C VAL A 617 24.80 -18.25 14.55
N VAL A 618 25.08 -17.01 14.13
CA VAL A 618 25.73 -16.74 12.85
C VAL A 618 27.22 -16.62 13.12
N VAL A 619 28.04 -17.35 12.37
CA VAL A 619 29.50 -17.28 12.41
C VAL A 619 30.05 -16.89 11.05
N GLU A 620 31.13 -16.12 11.05
CA GLU A 620 31.96 -15.86 9.88
C GLU A 620 33.34 -16.47 10.10
N VAL A 621 33.98 -16.96 9.02
CA VAL A 621 35.37 -17.44 9.04
C VAL A 621 36.27 -16.30 8.58
N VAL A 622 37.05 -15.73 9.50
CA VAL A 622 38.07 -14.72 9.21
C VAL A 622 39.30 -15.41 8.65
N VAL A 623 39.83 -14.89 7.54
CA VAL A 623 41.04 -15.38 6.85
C VAL A 623 42.11 -14.29 6.92
N PRO A 624 43.08 -14.36 7.85
CA PRO A 624 44.14 -13.36 7.96
C PRO A 624 45.02 -13.32 6.70
N PRO A 625 45.49 -12.13 6.26
CA PRO A 625 46.37 -12.02 5.11
C PRO A 625 47.78 -12.56 5.39
N ALA A 626 48.51 -12.93 4.34
CA ALA A 626 49.94 -13.24 4.39
C ALA A 626 50.75 -12.02 4.84
N GLY A 627 51.72 -12.22 5.73
CA GLY A 627 52.58 -11.13 6.23
C GLY A 627 53.74 -10.85 5.28
N ILE A 628 53.93 -9.60 4.86
CA ILE A 628 55.06 -9.20 4.02
C ILE A 628 56.27 -8.85 4.90
N VAL A 629 57.41 -9.49 4.64
CA VAL A 629 58.70 -9.17 5.27
C VAL A 629 59.67 -8.58 4.26
N THR A 630 60.34 -7.49 4.62
CA THR A 630 61.29 -6.79 3.75
C THR A 630 62.65 -6.65 4.43
N GLY A 631 63.71 -6.63 3.62
CA GLY A 631 65.06 -6.33 4.06
C GLY A 631 65.86 -5.66 2.96
N ARG A 632 66.75 -4.75 3.35
CA ARG A 632 67.63 -4.00 2.44
C ARG A 632 69.07 -4.07 2.92
N GLN A 633 70.02 -4.23 2.00
CA GLN A 633 71.45 -4.19 2.32
C GLN A 633 72.23 -3.52 1.19
N GLN A 634 72.99 -2.49 1.54
CA GLN A 634 73.96 -1.83 0.68
C GLN A 634 75.34 -2.52 0.83
N ILE A 635 76.10 -2.67 -0.26
CA ILE A 635 77.52 -3.05 -0.21
C ILE A 635 78.38 -2.18 -1.12
N ILE A 636 79.69 -2.26 -0.91
CA ILE A 636 80.71 -1.65 -1.76
C ILE A 636 81.56 -2.75 -2.39
N VAL A 637 81.74 -2.69 -3.71
CA VAL A 637 82.63 -3.56 -4.50
C VAL A 637 83.77 -2.71 -5.06
N GLU A 638 84.97 -2.87 -4.51
CA GLU A 638 86.19 -2.32 -5.12
C GLU A 638 86.68 -3.21 -6.28
N ASN A 639 87.14 -2.58 -7.36
CA ASN A 639 87.80 -3.28 -8.47
C ASN A 639 88.91 -2.41 -9.10
N VAL A 640 89.91 -3.03 -9.71
CA VAL A 640 90.99 -2.38 -10.47
C VAL A 640 91.16 -3.11 -11.80
N VAL A 641 90.78 -2.47 -12.90
CA VAL A 641 90.91 -3.04 -14.24
C VAL A 641 92.13 -2.47 -14.97
N GLU A 642 92.92 -3.33 -15.61
CA GLU A 642 93.96 -2.91 -16.55
C GLU A 642 93.34 -2.66 -17.94
N LEU A 643 93.53 -1.45 -18.45
CA LEU A 643 93.08 -1.05 -19.77
C LEU A 643 94.05 -1.58 -20.82
N PRO A 644 93.59 -2.14 -21.95
CA PRO A 644 94.45 -2.79 -22.94
C PRO A 644 95.39 -1.81 -23.69
N GLN A 645 95.21 -0.49 -23.48
CA GLN A 645 96.11 0.58 -23.89
C GLN A 645 96.04 1.72 -22.86
N PRO A 646 97.11 2.51 -22.67
CA PRO A 646 97.08 3.70 -21.81
C PRO A 646 95.98 4.69 -22.22
N ALA A 647 95.18 5.09 -21.24
CA ALA A 647 94.15 6.12 -21.39
C ALA A 647 94.67 7.49 -20.94
N VAL A 648 94.34 8.53 -21.72
CA VAL A 648 94.48 9.94 -21.33
C VAL A 648 93.32 10.35 -20.42
N LYS A 649 92.12 9.80 -20.65
CA LYS A 649 90.94 9.99 -19.78
C LYS A 649 89.91 8.88 -19.98
N ILE A 650 89.09 8.67 -18.96
CA ILE A 650 87.86 7.89 -19.08
C ILE A 650 86.77 8.78 -19.70
N LYS A 651 85.95 8.22 -20.60
CA LYS A 651 84.75 8.87 -21.13
C LYS A 651 83.55 8.56 -20.24
N GLU A 652 83.37 7.28 -19.91
CA GLU A 652 82.14 6.75 -19.32
C GLU A 652 82.39 5.35 -18.75
N VAL A 653 81.67 4.97 -17.69
CA VAL A 653 81.62 3.59 -17.18
C VAL A 653 80.15 3.20 -17.03
N GLN A 654 79.73 2.17 -17.76
CA GLN A 654 78.38 1.60 -17.69
C GLN A 654 78.45 0.25 -16.99
N GLY A 655 77.42 -0.09 -16.22
CA GLY A 655 77.28 -1.39 -15.55
C GLY A 655 75.84 -1.90 -15.64
N VAL A 656 75.68 -3.20 -15.85
CA VAL A 656 74.40 -3.91 -15.86
C VAL A 656 74.55 -5.19 -15.05
N ILE A 657 73.60 -5.46 -14.15
CA ILE A 657 73.57 -6.69 -13.36
C ILE A 657 72.95 -7.81 -14.21
N THR A 658 73.62 -8.96 -14.30
CA THR A 658 73.08 -10.21 -14.87
C THR A 658 73.31 -11.38 -13.91
N ASP A 659 72.72 -12.53 -14.28
CA ASP A 659 72.92 -13.81 -13.59
C ASP A 659 72.56 -13.79 -12.09
N LEU A 660 71.67 -12.87 -11.71
CA LEU A 660 71.18 -12.69 -10.35
C LEU A 660 70.52 -13.98 -9.85
N ARG A 661 70.99 -14.48 -8.71
CA ARG A 661 70.51 -15.68 -8.04
C ARG A 661 70.41 -15.38 -6.56
N ALA A 662 69.35 -15.85 -5.92
CA ALA A 662 69.18 -15.63 -4.50
C ALA A 662 68.65 -16.87 -3.80
N ARG A 663 69.00 -17.01 -2.51
CA ARG A 663 68.60 -18.14 -1.67
C ARG A 663 68.64 -17.73 -0.20
N VAL A 664 67.64 -18.16 0.57
CA VAL A 664 67.74 -18.16 2.03
C VAL A 664 68.86 -19.12 2.44
N ILE A 665 69.83 -18.66 3.23
CA ILE A 665 70.91 -19.52 3.74
C ILE A 665 70.73 -19.93 5.21
N PHE A 666 69.96 -19.14 5.96
CA PHE A 666 69.41 -19.49 7.28
C PHE A 666 68.22 -18.56 7.57
N ASN A 667 67.38 -18.92 8.55
CA ASN A 667 66.21 -18.13 8.92
C ASN A 667 66.61 -16.67 9.19
N GLY A 668 65.90 -15.73 8.54
CA GLY A 668 66.20 -14.31 8.61
C GLY A 668 67.23 -13.77 7.60
N ALA A 669 67.88 -14.58 6.77
CA ALA A 669 68.95 -14.07 5.88
C ALA A 669 69.01 -14.71 4.48
N VAL A 670 69.07 -13.84 3.47
CA VAL A 670 69.11 -14.19 2.04
C VAL A 670 70.47 -13.81 1.44
N LEU A 671 71.17 -14.80 0.88
CA LEU A 671 72.33 -14.58 0.05
C LEU A 671 71.87 -14.28 -1.38
N VAL A 672 72.35 -13.16 -1.94
CA VAL A 672 72.09 -12.69 -3.30
C VAL A 672 73.42 -12.63 -4.04
N ASP A 673 73.61 -13.55 -4.97
CA ASP A 673 74.80 -13.69 -5.83
C ASP A 673 74.48 -13.12 -7.23
N GLY A 674 75.43 -12.46 -7.90
CA GLY A 674 75.22 -11.92 -9.25
C GLY A 674 76.50 -11.47 -9.95
N ILE A 675 76.38 -10.97 -11.19
CA ILE A 675 77.51 -10.48 -12.00
C ILE A 675 77.22 -9.06 -12.49
N ILE A 676 78.13 -8.12 -12.24
CA ILE A 676 78.13 -6.81 -12.91
C ILE A 676 78.87 -6.96 -14.24
N ASN A 677 78.12 -6.95 -15.34
CA ASN A 677 78.69 -6.75 -16.68
C ASN A 677 78.96 -5.27 -16.86
N LYS A 678 80.24 -4.90 -16.90
CA LYS A 678 80.70 -3.51 -16.93
C LYS A 678 81.39 -3.22 -18.26
N GLN A 679 81.09 -2.07 -18.86
CA GLN A 679 81.80 -1.54 -20.03
C GLN A 679 82.41 -0.19 -19.70
N VAL A 680 83.74 -0.10 -19.81
CA VAL A 680 84.51 1.13 -19.62
C VAL A 680 84.84 1.70 -20.99
N PHE A 681 84.40 2.93 -21.27
CA PHE A 681 84.79 3.70 -22.44
C PHE A 681 85.91 4.68 -22.07
N PHE A 682 87.02 4.65 -22.80
CA PHE A 682 88.20 5.47 -22.52
C PHE A 682 88.79 6.07 -23.80
N VAL A 683 89.53 7.17 -23.64
CA VAL A 683 90.26 7.85 -24.73
C VAL A 683 91.74 7.58 -24.54
N SER A 684 92.37 6.95 -25.52
CA SER A 684 93.81 6.66 -25.57
C SER A 684 94.63 7.83 -26.14
N GLU A 685 95.95 7.70 -26.12
CA GLU A 685 96.90 8.74 -26.57
C GLU A 685 96.74 9.16 -28.04
N ASP A 686 96.22 8.27 -28.89
CA ASP A 686 95.87 8.55 -30.30
C ASP A 686 94.53 9.28 -30.47
N GLY A 687 93.84 9.64 -29.37
CA GLY A 687 92.56 10.34 -29.36
C GLY A 687 91.34 9.47 -29.70
N ILE A 688 91.53 8.17 -29.96
CA ILE A 688 90.45 7.25 -30.30
C ILE A 688 89.69 6.83 -29.04
N VAL A 689 88.35 6.79 -29.11
CA VAL A 689 87.52 6.18 -28.06
C VAL A 689 87.57 4.65 -28.24
N ARG A 690 88.06 3.95 -27.22
CA ARG A 690 88.06 2.48 -27.12
C ARG A 690 87.21 2.04 -25.94
N SER A 691 86.85 0.77 -25.88
CA SER A 691 86.16 0.20 -24.72
C SER A 691 86.69 -1.17 -24.32
N VAL A 692 86.68 -1.44 -23.01
CA VAL A 692 86.92 -2.78 -22.45
C VAL A 692 85.67 -3.23 -21.70
N MET A 693 85.34 -4.52 -21.81
CA MET A 693 84.26 -5.16 -21.07
C MET A 693 84.83 -6.07 -19.99
N GLU A 694 84.13 -6.16 -18.87
CA GLU A 694 84.56 -6.92 -17.69
C GLU A 694 83.34 -7.49 -16.94
N GLN A 695 83.52 -8.62 -16.27
CA GLN A 695 82.49 -9.27 -15.46
C GLN A 695 82.95 -9.32 -14.00
N ILE A 696 82.23 -8.64 -13.11
CA ILE A 696 82.58 -8.56 -11.69
C ILE A 696 81.54 -9.35 -10.88
N PRO A 697 81.88 -10.53 -10.33
CA PRO A 697 80.94 -11.25 -9.46
C PRO A 697 80.77 -10.51 -8.12
N PHE A 698 79.56 -10.54 -7.58
CA PHE A 698 79.24 -10.00 -6.25
C PHE A 698 78.35 -10.96 -5.46
N SER A 699 78.41 -10.83 -4.13
CA SER A 699 77.55 -11.55 -3.17
C SER A 699 77.12 -10.58 -2.06
N ILE A 700 75.82 -10.49 -1.79
CA ILE A 700 75.23 -9.65 -0.76
C ILE A 700 74.45 -10.53 0.21
N LEU A 701 74.57 -10.29 1.52
CA LEU A 701 73.76 -10.95 2.54
C LEU A 701 72.71 -9.96 3.07
N VAL A 702 71.45 -10.14 2.65
CA VAL A 702 70.34 -9.29 3.05
C VAL A 702 69.66 -9.90 4.28
N ASN A 703 69.56 -9.11 5.36
CA ASN A 703 68.82 -9.49 6.57
C ASN A 703 67.33 -9.18 6.37
N VAL A 704 66.48 -10.21 6.40
CA VAL A 704 65.03 -10.15 6.17
C VAL A 704 64.34 -10.88 7.34
N PRO A 705 64.09 -10.20 8.48
CA PRO A 705 63.53 -10.84 9.67
C PRO A 705 62.22 -11.57 9.37
N GLY A 706 62.14 -12.85 9.76
CA GLY A 706 60.96 -13.70 9.55
C GLY A 706 61.02 -14.60 8.29
N ILE A 707 61.94 -14.39 7.35
CA ILE A 707 62.05 -15.27 6.17
C ILE A 707 62.59 -16.66 6.54
N THR A 708 62.05 -17.71 5.91
CA THR A 708 62.47 -19.12 6.06
C THR A 708 62.73 -19.75 4.68
N PRO A 709 63.46 -20.89 4.57
CA PRO A 709 63.82 -21.48 3.28
C PRO A 709 62.67 -21.80 2.31
N GLU A 710 61.48 -22.07 2.84
CA GLU A 710 60.27 -22.38 2.06
C GLU A 710 59.42 -21.12 1.74
N THR A 711 59.85 -19.93 2.19
CA THR A 711 59.12 -18.67 1.97
C THR A 711 59.34 -18.19 0.53
N PRO A 712 58.31 -17.94 -0.29
CA PRO A 712 58.50 -17.31 -1.59
C PRO A 712 58.97 -15.87 -1.40
N PHE A 713 59.95 -15.45 -2.22
CA PHE A 713 60.52 -14.10 -2.15
C PHE A 713 60.96 -13.58 -3.52
N THR A 714 61.01 -12.26 -3.62
CA THR A 714 61.52 -11.51 -4.77
C THR A 714 62.76 -10.72 -4.38
N VAL A 715 63.63 -10.43 -5.35
CA VAL A 715 64.89 -9.70 -5.13
C VAL A 715 65.08 -8.67 -6.23
N ALA A 716 65.39 -7.44 -5.84
CA ALA A 716 65.92 -6.40 -6.70
C ALA A 716 67.34 -6.05 -6.25
N VAL A 717 68.24 -5.82 -7.21
CA VAL A 717 69.57 -5.24 -6.95
C VAL A 717 69.82 -4.15 -7.98
N GLU A 718 70.24 -2.99 -7.51
CA GLU A 718 70.55 -1.81 -8.32
C GLU A 718 71.99 -1.35 -8.11
N ILE A 719 72.55 -0.72 -9.14
CA ILE A 719 73.85 -0.05 -9.05
C ILE A 719 73.58 1.41 -8.71
N GLU A 720 73.79 1.78 -7.46
CA GLU A 720 73.53 3.13 -6.94
C GLU A 720 74.60 4.12 -7.45
N ASN A 721 75.86 3.70 -7.55
CA ASN A 721 76.96 4.54 -8.01
C ASN A 721 78.14 3.71 -8.56
N ILE A 722 78.85 4.24 -9.57
CA ILE A 722 80.17 3.76 -9.99
C ILE A 722 81.13 4.95 -9.99
N SER A 723 81.93 5.09 -8.94
CA SER A 723 83.02 6.06 -8.89
C SER A 723 84.34 5.42 -9.35
N PHE A 724 85.25 6.22 -9.93
CA PHE A 724 86.48 5.70 -10.51
C PHE A 724 87.65 6.67 -10.45
N THR A 725 88.87 6.14 -10.56
CA THR A 725 90.12 6.91 -10.56
C THR A 725 91.15 6.23 -11.47
N LEU A 726 91.59 6.97 -12.50
CA LEU A 726 92.61 6.52 -13.44
C LEU A 726 94.01 6.75 -12.84
N SER A 727 94.91 5.78 -13.01
CA SER A 727 96.30 5.85 -12.57
C SER A 727 97.14 6.82 -13.43
N PRO A 728 98.27 7.36 -12.89
CA PRO A 728 99.08 8.35 -13.61
C PRO A 728 99.79 7.85 -14.88
N ASP A 729 99.90 6.53 -15.07
CA ASP A 729 100.44 5.91 -16.29
C ASP A 729 99.34 5.53 -17.31
N GLY A 730 98.08 5.85 -17.00
CA GLY A 730 96.92 5.62 -17.85
C GLY A 730 96.46 4.16 -17.94
N ARG A 731 97.10 3.20 -17.26
CA ARG A 731 96.84 1.76 -17.48
C ARG A 731 95.79 1.19 -16.56
N PHE A 732 95.82 1.52 -15.27
CA PHE A 732 94.93 0.94 -14.27
C PHE A 732 93.80 1.91 -13.91
N LEU A 733 92.57 1.43 -13.93
CA LEU A 733 91.39 2.16 -13.50
C LEU A 733 90.84 1.53 -12.21
N ARG A 734 91.11 2.16 -11.06
CA ARG A 734 90.46 1.81 -9.79
C ARG A 734 89.00 2.27 -9.83
N GLN A 735 88.11 1.48 -9.25
CA GLN A 735 86.69 1.74 -9.19
C GLN A 735 86.12 1.32 -7.84
N ILE A 736 85.09 2.05 -7.40
CA ILE A 736 84.32 1.76 -6.19
C ILE A 736 82.85 1.78 -6.62
N ILE A 737 82.23 0.61 -6.64
CA ILE A 737 80.84 0.39 -7.07
C ILE A 737 79.99 0.23 -5.81
N VAL A 738 78.89 0.98 -5.73
CA VAL A 738 77.89 0.87 -4.66
C VAL A 738 76.70 0.10 -5.20
N LEU A 739 76.32 -0.99 -4.51
CA LEU A 739 75.14 -1.79 -4.82
C LEU A 739 74.15 -1.69 -3.67
N ASN A 740 72.86 -1.55 -3.99
CA ASN A 740 71.76 -1.72 -3.04
C ASN A 740 70.95 -2.95 -3.44
N ALA A 741 70.67 -3.84 -2.47
CA ALA A 741 69.83 -5.01 -2.66
C ALA A 741 68.61 -4.96 -1.74
N GLU A 742 67.42 -5.15 -2.32
CA GLU A 742 66.15 -5.27 -1.62
C GLU A 742 65.56 -6.67 -1.82
N VAL A 743 65.07 -7.26 -0.73
CA VAL A 743 64.44 -8.58 -0.73
C VAL A 743 63.09 -8.49 -0.03
N THR A 744 62.05 -8.99 -0.69
CA THR A 744 60.67 -8.98 -0.19
C THR A 744 60.13 -10.41 -0.19
N GLY A 745 59.74 -10.93 0.97
CA GLY A 745 59.18 -12.27 1.15
C GLY A 745 57.75 -12.26 1.66
N GLU A 746 56.95 -13.23 1.22
CA GLU A 746 55.56 -13.43 1.64
C GLU A 746 55.49 -14.58 2.65
N THR A 747 55.35 -14.25 3.94
CA THR A 747 55.23 -15.25 5.01
C THR A 747 53.86 -15.94 4.98
N PRO A 748 53.76 -17.23 5.37
CA PRO A 748 52.49 -17.96 5.37
C PRO A 748 51.38 -17.24 6.13
N ALA A 749 50.18 -17.20 5.54
CA ALA A 749 48.99 -16.68 6.20
C ALA A 749 48.67 -17.48 7.47
N PRO A 750 48.32 -16.82 8.60
CA PRO A 750 47.81 -17.50 9.80
C PRO A 750 46.56 -18.35 9.51
N GLU A 751 46.33 -19.38 10.34
CA GLU A 751 45.15 -20.24 10.19
C GLU A 751 43.83 -19.44 10.35
N PRO A 752 42.82 -19.67 9.48
CA PRO A 752 41.52 -19.02 9.60
C PRO A 752 40.80 -19.38 10.90
N PHE A 753 40.10 -18.41 11.49
CA PHE A 753 39.37 -18.58 12.75
C PHE A 753 37.91 -18.14 12.64
N GLN A 754 37.05 -18.68 13.51
CA GLN A 754 35.62 -18.37 13.52
C GLN A 754 35.28 -17.31 14.58
N VAL A 755 34.39 -16.39 14.21
CA VAL A 755 33.83 -15.37 15.11
C VAL A 755 32.31 -15.36 15.00
N VAL A 756 31.60 -15.22 16.12
CA VAL A 756 30.14 -15.08 16.12
C VAL A 756 29.79 -13.63 15.76
N THR A 757 28.94 -13.46 14.75
CA THR A 757 28.53 -12.15 14.23
C THR A 757 27.12 -11.74 14.62
N ALA A 758 26.25 -12.72 14.90
CA ALA A 758 24.94 -12.48 15.50
C ALA A 758 24.48 -13.69 16.33
N VAL A 759 23.78 -13.42 17.44
CA VAL A 759 23.03 -14.43 18.19
C VAL A 759 21.60 -13.93 18.35
N THR A 760 20.64 -14.62 17.74
CA THR A 760 19.23 -14.21 17.76
C THR A 760 18.35 -15.27 18.39
N GLY A 761 17.45 -14.85 19.28
CA GLY A 761 16.44 -15.70 19.92
C GLY A 761 15.67 -14.94 21.01
N PRO A 762 14.52 -15.45 21.50
CA PRO A 762 13.69 -14.73 22.46
C PRO A 762 14.41 -14.44 23.78
N GLY A 763 14.51 -13.15 24.14
CA GLY A 763 15.17 -12.71 25.37
C GLY A 763 16.71 -12.78 25.35
N ILE A 764 17.33 -13.01 24.19
CA ILE A 764 18.79 -12.92 24.04
C ILE A 764 19.19 -11.46 23.83
N VAL A 765 20.25 -11.03 24.53
CA VAL A 765 20.90 -9.72 24.40
C VAL A 765 22.35 -9.98 23.96
N THR A 766 22.83 -9.22 22.97
CA THR A 766 24.21 -9.26 22.49
C THR A 766 24.85 -7.88 22.56
N GLU A 767 26.13 -7.84 22.92
CA GLU A 767 27.01 -6.69 22.71
C GLU A 767 27.87 -6.99 21.48
N THR A 768 28.09 -5.98 20.63
CA THR A 768 28.83 -6.14 19.37
C THR A 768 29.80 -4.99 19.14
N VAL A 769 30.92 -5.29 18.48
CA VAL A 769 31.89 -4.31 17.96
C VAL A 769 31.93 -4.45 16.44
N LEU A 770 31.92 -3.32 15.72
CA LEU A 770 32.06 -3.31 14.27
C LEU A 770 33.54 -3.49 13.90
N VAL A 771 33.84 -4.54 13.14
CA VAL A 771 35.21 -4.86 12.68
C VAL A 771 35.27 -4.94 11.16
N ARG A 772 36.47 -4.77 10.61
CA ARG A 772 36.78 -5.00 9.21
C ARG A 772 37.75 -6.18 9.10
N ALA A 773 37.43 -7.18 8.29
CA ALA A 773 38.31 -8.32 8.08
C ALA A 773 38.08 -9.01 6.72
N PRO A 774 39.06 -9.74 6.18
CA PRO A 774 38.84 -10.69 5.09
C PRO A 774 38.09 -11.90 5.64
N ILE A 775 36.96 -12.25 5.02
CA ILE A 775 36.13 -13.39 5.39
C ILE A 775 35.95 -14.36 4.21
N GLN A 776 35.81 -15.65 4.51
CA GLN A 776 35.57 -16.69 3.51
C GLN A 776 34.09 -16.72 3.11
N THR A 777 33.79 -16.21 1.92
CA THR A 777 32.47 -16.31 1.27
C THR A 777 32.42 -17.52 0.32
N PRO A 778 31.23 -17.87 -0.22
CA PRO A 778 31.13 -18.85 -1.31
C PRO A 778 31.77 -18.40 -2.64
N SER A 779 32.01 -17.09 -2.81
CA SER A 779 32.63 -16.49 -4.00
C SER A 779 34.16 -16.38 -3.89
N GLY A 780 34.72 -16.29 -2.69
CA GLY A 780 36.16 -16.17 -2.46
C GLY A 780 36.49 -15.69 -1.05
N VAL A 781 37.62 -15.01 -0.88
CA VAL A 781 37.89 -14.23 0.34
C VAL A 781 37.58 -12.78 0.04
N GLU A 782 36.68 -12.17 0.80
CA GLU A 782 36.21 -10.80 0.59
C GLU A 782 36.44 -9.98 1.87
N VAL A 783 36.98 -8.76 1.74
CA VAL A 783 37.14 -7.84 2.89
C VAL A 783 35.81 -7.13 3.12
N ARG A 784 35.22 -7.36 4.30
CA ARG A 784 33.91 -6.82 4.67
C ARG A 784 33.98 -6.16 6.05
N GLU A 785 33.13 -5.16 6.27
CA GLU A 785 32.80 -4.66 7.60
C GLU A 785 31.58 -5.43 8.14
N PHE A 786 31.64 -5.87 9.39
CA PHE A 786 30.57 -6.64 10.03
C PHE A 786 30.64 -6.57 11.57
N PRO A 787 29.52 -6.69 12.28
CA PRO A 787 29.52 -6.79 13.73
C PRO A 787 30.08 -8.15 14.16
N VAL A 788 30.90 -8.15 15.21
CA VAL A 788 31.32 -9.35 15.96
C VAL A 788 30.83 -9.22 17.39
N VAL A 789 30.27 -10.31 17.91
CA VAL A 789 29.71 -10.40 19.26
C VAL A 789 30.83 -10.49 20.28
N THR A 790 30.89 -9.54 21.22
CA THR A 790 31.85 -9.52 22.33
C THR A 790 31.26 -10.13 23.60
N ALA A 791 29.96 -9.97 23.83
CA ALA A 791 29.24 -10.60 24.94
C ALA A 791 27.83 -11.03 24.51
N VAL A 792 27.31 -12.09 25.13
CA VAL A 792 25.94 -12.58 24.91
C VAL A 792 25.35 -13.14 26.19
N THR A 793 24.09 -12.77 26.48
CA THR A 793 23.32 -13.27 27.62
C THR A 793 21.88 -13.55 27.21
N GLY A 794 21.19 -14.48 27.89
CA GLY A 794 19.80 -14.80 27.56
C GLY A 794 19.32 -16.16 28.08
N PRO A 795 18.00 -16.41 28.06
CA PRO A 795 17.39 -17.59 28.66
C PRO A 795 17.75 -18.86 27.89
N GLY A 796 18.41 -19.79 28.58
CA GLY A 796 18.79 -21.11 28.06
C GLY A 796 20.05 -21.15 27.20
N ILE A 797 20.91 -20.13 27.28
CA ILE A 797 22.34 -20.32 27.02
C ILE A 797 22.90 -21.19 28.14
N GLU A 798 23.67 -22.21 27.80
CA GLU A 798 24.36 -23.11 28.74
C GLU A 798 25.83 -22.72 28.92
N ARG A 799 26.51 -22.38 27.82
CA ARG A 799 27.92 -21.99 27.81
C ARG A 799 28.22 -21.05 26.65
N VAL A 800 29.07 -20.06 26.90
CA VAL A 800 29.67 -19.19 25.88
C VAL A 800 31.16 -19.53 25.82
N GLU A 801 31.75 -19.55 24.64
CA GLU A 801 33.20 -19.68 24.46
C GLU A 801 33.73 -18.39 23.82
N THR A 802 34.78 -17.81 24.41
CA THR A 802 35.45 -16.60 23.92
C THR A 802 36.92 -16.88 23.57
N ALA A 803 37.49 -16.05 22.72
CA ALA A 803 38.92 -16.03 22.41
C ALA A 803 39.40 -14.59 22.14
N VAL A 804 40.68 -14.32 22.38
CA VAL A 804 41.31 -13.07 21.97
C VAL A 804 41.87 -13.23 20.55
N VAL A 805 41.43 -12.38 19.63
CA VAL A 805 41.80 -12.39 18.21
C VAL A 805 42.27 -11.01 17.75
N LEU A 806 43.01 -10.93 16.64
CA LEU A 806 43.45 -9.66 16.06
C LEU A 806 42.48 -9.23 14.94
N LEU A 807 41.82 -8.08 15.10
CA LEU A 807 40.86 -7.53 14.13
C LEU A 807 41.00 -5.99 14.01
N ASP A 808 40.79 -5.44 12.81
CA ASP A 808 40.70 -3.98 12.57
C ASP A 808 39.33 -3.49 13.06
N VAL A 809 39.31 -2.53 14.01
CA VAL A 809 38.08 -2.07 14.68
C VAL A 809 37.62 -0.76 14.06
N VAL A 810 36.43 -0.77 13.45
CA VAL A 810 35.99 0.37 12.63
C VAL A 810 35.68 1.57 13.52
N ASN A 811 36.37 2.68 13.25
CA ASN A 811 36.34 3.96 13.99
C ASN A 811 37.14 4.02 15.31
N ASP A 812 38.07 3.10 15.59
CA ASP A 812 38.97 3.22 16.75
C ASP A 812 40.09 4.28 16.58
N GLY A 813 40.39 4.66 15.33
CA GLY A 813 41.46 5.60 14.96
C GLY A 813 42.80 4.94 14.59
N ASN A 814 42.88 3.62 14.56
CA ASN A 814 44.09 2.84 14.31
C ASN A 814 43.82 1.73 13.25
N PRO A 815 44.31 1.85 12.00
CA PRO A 815 44.04 0.92 10.92
C PRO A 815 44.84 -0.41 11.00
N ASN A 816 45.30 -0.80 12.19
CA ASN A 816 46.11 -2.01 12.42
C ASN A 816 45.35 -2.96 13.35
N PRO A 817 45.21 -4.25 13.02
CA PRO A 817 44.45 -5.20 13.84
C PRO A 817 44.86 -5.23 15.33
N VAL A 818 43.89 -5.00 16.21
CA VAL A 818 44.07 -4.97 17.67
C VAL A 818 43.56 -6.25 18.35
N PRO A 819 44.13 -6.64 19.50
CA PRO A 819 43.64 -7.79 20.27
C PRO A 819 42.29 -7.46 20.93
N ILE A 820 41.24 -8.14 20.48
CA ILE A 820 39.87 -8.03 20.97
C ILE A 820 39.37 -9.40 21.45
N GLU A 821 38.72 -9.46 22.62
CA GLU A 821 38.03 -10.67 23.07
C GLU A 821 36.65 -10.76 22.39
N VAL A 822 36.40 -11.88 21.72
CA VAL A 822 35.19 -12.12 20.93
C VAL A 822 34.58 -13.47 21.28
N VAL A 823 33.27 -13.59 21.11
CA VAL A 823 32.56 -14.87 21.20
C VAL A 823 32.87 -15.70 19.96
N THR A 824 33.39 -16.90 20.15
CA THR A 824 33.68 -17.87 19.09
C THR A 824 32.61 -18.95 18.97
N ASN A 825 31.87 -19.23 20.05
CA ASN A 825 30.79 -20.21 20.06
C ASN A 825 29.75 -19.92 21.17
N VAL A 826 28.49 -20.33 20.94
CA VAL A 826 27.40 -20.22 21.92
C VAL A 826 26.61 -21.52 21.95
N ILE A 827 26.65 -22.18 23.11
CA ILE A 827 26.00 -23.48 23.35
C ILE A 827 24.72 -23.22 24.15
N PHE A 828 23.60 -23.68 23.60
CA PHE A 828 22.29 -23.59 24.24
C PHE A 828 21.92 -24.89 24.94
N ALA A 829 21.31 -24.78 26.12
CA ALA A 829 20.78 -25.92 26.85
C ALA A 829 19.74 -26.65 25.99
N VAL A 830 19.91 -27.98 25.88
CA VAL A 830 18.99 -28.85 25.14
C VAL A 830 17.62 -28.80 25.81
N VAL A 831 16.68 -28.10 25.18
CA VAL A 831 15.27 -28.12 25.59
C VAL A 831 14.74 -29.53 25.32
N PRO A 832 14.33 -30.31 26.34
CA PRO A 832 13.77 -31.62 26.09
C PRO A 832 12.48 -31.48 25.30
N LEU A 833 12.40 -32.16 24.16
CA LEU A 833 11.15 -32.31 23.43
C LEU A 833 10.15 -33.02 24.37
N LEU A 834 9.12 -32.31 24.81
CA LEU A 834 8.03 -32.90 25.58
C LEU A 834 7.46 -34.08 24.77
N PRO A 835 7.34 -35.29 25.37
CA PRO A 835 6.89 -36.45 24.64
C PRO A 835 5.45 -36.23 24.14
N VAL A 836 5.26 -36.37 22.83
CA VAL A 836 3.93 -36.27 22.20
C VAL A 836 3.14 -37.54 22.49
N GLY A 837 2.51 -37.59 23.67
CA GLY A 837 1.65 -38.71 24.06
C GLY A 837 1.38 -38.81 25.56
N ALA A 838 0.28 -38.19 26.00
CA ALA A 838 -0.53 -38.56 27.16
C ALA A 838 -1.98 -38.10 26.90
#